data_AF-A0A7X6WEQ5-F1
#
_entry.id   AF-A0A7X6WEQ5-F1
#
_cell.length_a   1.000
_cell.length_b   1.000
_cell.length_c   1.000
_cell.angle_alpha   90.00
_cell.angle_beta   90.00
_cell.angle_gamma   90.00
#
_symmetry.space_group_name_H-M   'P 1'
#
loop_
_entity.id
_entity.type
_entity.pdbx_description
1 polymer ?
#
loop_
_entity_poly.entity_id
_entity_poly.type
_entity_poly.pdbx_seq_one_letter_code
_entity_poly.pdbx_strand_id
1 'polypeptide(L)'
;MIFKNKRAALKITTLFMAMVMIAMVILPAAPAMAAEDNAAYDAKAEELIQNIYNKYMENGEVASSSNTELDGFAIYVLNKANVNVLEWEYEGETVDEKLENLIVDAVAKEADSTTQIGAKNLAFLYVAAESSNKATEATKLLGFLKTRQANSVNGGFMDGDYSEYTNLPVFDLLASENKLNVLEEADKAFEYIRDLDVTESEFPDFMSISQSARVLKGMEIQLSKGGLNERIKTRLEWQKANKAEDGSFNASEGNAVVNTSEVLWTINAVGLSTTLTRADKDGALDYLLEQDTFANIGANVWALRSLLVNGTVPNFNPTGSTGGEEKLNKITIRIEGPEFTILPETVVEVNGEKSYSDILIHNATALGYTVEEAEGFITSINGITDGGFWMVDPYEETYKDTDSFVFYGGGSSNTGDLTVTENSATVKDMDGNPVEGATVIYYTKDTMKTPTKVATLTDENGKVELAIEEIEKYHFAAHKINTGVYPEPDNGLVRTLPVMLSVKEVKVNMALIDNNGKVIYGPQSLTLKGNDKFGLTALGALEETGLDYLISTSNDFVESIQTIANEGLNGWMYAVNGETPPVAALEKTLVDGDVVLWYYSTSATTGIPAFPVKTSFTDVGANMAWAKEAIEALAAKGIIQGTGDNKFEPNRPITRAEFSKVVVETLGEDIVSEGTGMFSDVDSTKWYAEYIGKAAAKGLIEGNEGKFRPDDTITRNEVAVILHRMQNEVAPTNATLSFEDKATVPAWANDAVAYAVEKALVNGYPGNIFKGQDPMTRAEVAVVLYRYIQMMGL
;
A
#
# COMPACT_ATOMS: atom_id res chain seq x y z
N MET A 1 -4.40 -83.72 -19.51
CA MET A 1 -5.02 -82.70 -18.63
C MET A 1 -4.51 -81.26 -18.88
N ILE A 2 -3.77 -81.00 -19.98
CA ILE A 2 -3.12 -79.70 -20.25
C ILE A 2 -3.85 -78.86 -21.33
N PHE A 3 -4.88 -79.41 -22.00
CA PHE A 3 -5.57 -78.72 -23.11
C PHE A 3 -6.88 -78.00 -22.73
N LYS A 4 -7.35 -78.07 -21.47
CA LYS A 4 -8.56 -77.35 -21.04
C LYS A 4 -8.31 -75.90 -20.59
N ASN A 5 -7.08 -75.52 -20.21
CA ASN A 5 -6.80 -74.17 -19.69
C ASN A 5 -6.44 -73.12 -20.75
N LYS A 6 -6.00 -73.50 -21.95
CA LYS A 6 -5.67 -72.51 -22.99
C LYS A 6 -6.91 -71.82 -23.58
N ARG A 7 -8.06 -72.50 -23.64
CA ARG A 7 -9.33 -71.89 -24.08
C ARG A 7 -9.97 -70.98 -23.04
N ALA A 8 -9.71 -71.21 -21.74
CA ALA A 8 -10.17 -70.32 -20.67
C ALA A 8 -9.28 -69.07 -20.58
N ALA A 9 -7.95 -69.23 -20.65
CA ALA A 9 -7.02 -68.11 -20.68
C ALA A 9 -7.25 -67.21 -21.90
N LEU A 10 -7.37 -67.79 -23.11
CA LEU A 10 -7.61 -67.00 -24.32
C LEU A 10 -8.98 -66.28 -24.27
N LYS A 11 -10.03 -66.92 -23.74
CA LYS A 11 -11.34 -66.25 -23.56
C LYS A 11 -11.31 -65.13 -22.54
N ILE A 12 -10.52 -65.24 -21.46
CA ILE A 12 -10.37 -64.19 -20.45
C ILE A 12 -9.55 -63.02 -21.01
N THR A 13 -8.48 -63.29 -21.79
CA THR A 13 -7.71 -62.21 -22.43
C THR A 13 -8.52 -61.52 -23.54
N THR A 14 -9.33 -62.26 -24.30
CA THR A 14 -10.22 -61.67 -25.32
C THR A 14 -11.41 -60.94 -24.68
N LEU A 15 -11.96 -61.38 -23.55
CA LEU A 15 -12.98 -60.63 -22.80
C LEU A 15 -12.40 -59.37 -22.16
N PHE A 16 -11.16 -59.42 -21.65
CA PHE A 16 -10.49 -58.27 -21.05
C PHE A 16 -10.11 -57.23 -22.11
N MET A 17 -9.60 -57.66 -23.27
CA MET A 17 -9.40 -56.75 -24.42
C MET A 17 -10.71 -56.24 -25.01
N ALA A 18 -11.79 -57.03 -25.01
CA ALA A 18 -13.10 -56.56 -25.44
C ALA A 18 -13.74 -55.61 -24.42
N MET A 19 -13.54 -55.80 -23.11
CA MET A 19 -13.98 -54.84 -22.08
C MET A 19 -13.15 -53.54 -22.11
N VAL A 20 -11.84 -53.62 -22.36
CA VAL A 20 -10.99 -52.43 -22.55
C VAL A 20 -11.34 -51.72 -23.85
N MET A 21 -11.68 -52.43 -24.94
CA MET A 21 -12.16 -51.79 -26.17
C MET A 21 -13.61 -51.31 -26.10
N ILE A 22 -14.49 -51.91 -25.28
CA ILE A 22 -15.85 -51.40 -25.05
C ILE A 22 -15.84 -50.20 -24.09
N ALA A 23 -14.90 -50.15 -23.12
CA ALA A 23 -14.66 -48.98 -22.28
C ALA A 23 -13.99 -47.81 -23.03
N MET A 24 -13.32 -48.08 -24.17
CA MET A 24 -12.82 -47.04 -25.08
C MET A 24 -13.85 -46.57 -26.14
N VAL A 25 -15.05 -47.17 -26.21
CA VAL A 25 -16.03 -46.90 -27.29
C VAL A 25 -17.31 -46.19 -26.81
N ILE A 26 -17.40 -45.78 -25.55
CA ILE A 26 -18.48 -44.90 -25.07
C ILE A 26 -17.93 -43.78 -24.18
N LEU A 27 -16.95 -43.05 -24.71
CA LEU A 27 -17.01 -41.60 -24.56
C LEU A 27 -17.97 -41.14 -25.67
N PRO A 28 -18.99 -40.30 -25.43
CA PRO A 28 -19.54 -39.56 -26.54
C PRO A 28 -18.35 -38.86 -27.20
N ALA A 29 -18.06 -39.21 -28.45
CA ALA A 29 -17.12 -38.42 -29.23
C ALA A 29 -17.63 -36.98 -29.11
N ALA A 30 -16.81 -36.09 -28.57
CA ALA A 30 -17.06 -34.67 -28.69
C ALA A 30 -17.43 -34.42 -30.16
N PRO A 31 -18.54 -33.71 -30.46
CA PRO A 31 -18.92 -33.47 -31.84
C PRO A 31 -17.67 -32.97 -32.57
N ALA A 32 -17.26 -33.69 -33.61
CA ALA A 32 -16.06 -33.33 -34.36
C ALA A 32 -16.26 -31.93 -34.92
N MET A 33 -15.65 -30.93 -34.28
CA MET A 33 -15.68 -29.54 -34.70
C MET A 33 -14.88 -29.40 -36.00
N ALA A 34 -15.30 -28.49 -36.86
CA ALA A 34 -14.63 -28.28 -38.14
C ALA A 34 -13.18 -27.82 -37.90
N ALA A 35 -12.25 -28.20 -38.77
CA ALA A 35 -10.83 -27.89 -38.60
C ALA A 35 -10.53 -26.37 -38.51
N GLU A 36 -11.34 -25.52 -39.16
CA GLU A 36 -11.23 -24.04 -39.04
C GLU A 36 -11.65 -23.53 -37.66
N ASP A 37 -12.60 -24.19 -37.00
CA ASP A 37 -13.09 -23.76 -35.68
C ASP A 37 -12.03 -24.11 -34.61
N ASN A 38 -11.40 -25.28 -34.70
CA ASN A 38 -10.29 -25.67 -33.82
C ASN A 38 -9.14 -24.65 -33.83
N ALA A 39 -8.82 -24.07 -35.00
CA ALA A 39 -7.77 -23.06 -35.12
C ALA A 39 -8.09 -21.75 -34.37
N ALA A 40 -9.36 -21.33 -34.32
CA ALA A 40 -9.77 -20.14 -33.58
C ALA A 40 -9.71 -20.35 -32.06
N TYR A 41 -10.04 -21.56 -31.58
CA TYR A 41 -9.92 -21.90 -30.15
C TYR A 41 -8.48 -22.07 -29.71
N ASP A 42 -7.65 -22.72 -30.53
CA ASP A 42 -6.22 -22.84 -30.26
C ASP A 42 -5.60 -21.44 -30.17
N ALA A 43 -5.91 -20.54 -31.13
CA ALA A 43 -5.44 -19.16 -31.11
C ALA A 43 -5.90 -18.39 -29.87
N LYS A 44 -7.18 -18.52 -29.46
CA LYS A 44 -7.68 -17.86 -28.25
C LYS A 44 -7.06 -18.44 -26.98
N ALA A 45 -6.83 -19.75 -26.92
CA ALA A 45 -6.17 -20.39 -25.79
C ALA A 45 -4.69 -19.96 -25.69
N GLU A 46 -3.98 -19.84 -26.82
CA GLU A 46 -2.62 -19.29 -26.86
C GLU A 46 -2.58 -17.83 -26.39
N GLU A 47 -3.51 -16.99 -26.84
CA GLU A 47 -3.67 -15.60 -26.38
C GLU A 47 -3.88 -15.53 -24.87
N LEU A 48 -4.77 -16.37 -24.33
CA LEU A 48 -5.05 -16.44 -22.89
C LEU A 48 -3.82 -16.88 -22.08
N ILE A 49 -3.09 -17.91 -22.54
CA ILE A 49 -1.87 -18.38 -21.89
C ILE A 49 -0.79 -17.29 -21.93
N GLN A 50 -0.63 -16.60 -23.06
CA GLN A 50 0.31 -15.49 -23.21
C GLN A 50 -0.05 -14.33 -22.28
N ASN A 51 -1.33 -13.98 -22.14
CA ASN A 51 -1.78 -12.95 -21.20
C ASN A 51 -1.49 -13.32 -19.75
N ILE A 52 -1.73 -14.58 -19.38
CA ILE A 52 -1.38 -15.13 -18.06
C ILE A 52 0.13 -15.06 -17.81
N TYR A 53 0.95 -15.49 -18.78
CA TYR A 53 2.41 -15.42 -18.69
C TYR A 53 2.90 -13.98 -18.56
N ASN A 54 2.42 -13.08 -19.42
CA ASN A 54 2.79 -11.66 -19.39
C ASN A 54 2.47 -11.02 -18.05
N LYS A 55 1.34 -11.37 -17.44
CA LYS A 55 1.01 -10.86 -16.10
C LYS A 55 1.93 -11.43 -15.03
N TYR A 56 2.19 -12.73 -15.06
CA TYR A 56 3.14 -13.35 -14.12
C TYR A 56 4.52 -12.69 -14.21
N MET A 57 4.99 -12.37 -15.41
CA MET A 57 6.27 -11.70 -15.60
C MET A 57 6.25 -10.21 -15.20
N GLU A 58 5.09 -9.55 -15.22
CA GLU A 58 4.91 -8.14 -14.84
C GLU A 58 4.99 -7.95 -13.33
N ASN A 59 4.32 -8.80 -12.55
CA ASN A 59 4.17 -8.59 -11.11
C ASN A 59 4.07 -9.88 -10.27
N GLY A 60 4.41 -11.04 -10.84
CA GLY A 60 4.39 -12.31 -10.13
C GLY A 60 2.99 -12.91 -9.91
N GLU A 61 1.93 -12.33 -10.48
CA GLU A 61 0.54 -12.70 -10.21
C GLU A 61 -0.07 -13.64 -11.27
N VAL A 62 -0.75 -14.72 -10.85
CA VAL A 62 -1.73 -15.47 -11.69
C VAL A 62 -2.85 -16.08 -10.83
N ALA A 63 -3.84 -15.28 -10.46
CA ALA A 63 -4.94 -15.79 -9.64
C ALA A 63 -6.17 -16.14 -10.47
N SER A 64 -6.93 -17.14 -10.01
CA SER A 64 -8.25 -17.51 -10.54
C SER A 64 -9.43 -16.84 -9.82
N SER A 65 -9.22 -16.30 -8.63
CA SER A 65 -10.27 -15.61 -7.86
C SER A 65 -9.71 -14.46 -7.02
N SER A 66 -9.98 -13.23 -7.45
CA SER A 66 -9.96 -11.94 -6.72
C SER A 66 -8.75 -11.54 -5.85
N ASN A 67 -7.75 -12.40 -5.64
CA ASN A 67 -6.54 -12.09 -4.90
C ASN A 67 -5.38 -11.95 -5.87
N THR A 68 -4.43 -11.09 -5.57
CA THR A 68 -3.34 -10.68 -6.45
C THR A 68 -2.15 -11.65 -6.45
N GLU A 69 -2.33 -12.97 -6.27
CA GLU A 69 -1.19 -13.92 -6.22
C GLU A 69 -1.48 -15.24 -6.96
N LEU A 70 -0.43 -15.85 -7.53
CA LEU A 70 -0.49 -17.13 -8.24
C LEU A 70 -1.13 -18.24 -7.38
N ASP A 71 -2.31 -18.75 -7.77
CA ASP A 71 -3.03 -19.80 -7.02
C ASP A 71 -2.92 -21.20 -7.64
N GLY A 72 -3.21 -22.24 -6.85
CA GLY A 72 -3.11 -23.63 -7.30
C GLY A 72 -4.02 -23.99 -8.48
N PHE A 73 -5.14 -23.30 -8.67
CA PHE A 73 -6.04 -23.59 -9.79
C PHE A 73 -5.43 -23.12 -11.11
N ALA A 74 -4.82 -21.93 -11.13
CA ALA A 74 -4.12 -21.44 -12.31
C ALA A 74 -2.98 -22.37 -12.74
N ILE A 75 -2.15 -22.83 -11.80
CA ILE A 75 -1.07 -23.80 -12.06
C ILE A 75 -1.64 -25.08 -12.69
N TYR A 76 -2.71 -25.61 -12.11
CA TYR A 76 -3.40 -26.79 -12.64
C TYR A 76 -3.94 -26.58 -14.06
N VAL A 77 -4.59 -25.45 -14.34
CA VAL A 77 -5.13 -25.15 -15.68
C VAL A 77 -4.00 -25.02 -16.71
N LEU A 78 -2.89 -24.36 -16.36
CA LEU A 78 -1.72 -24.21 -17.23
C LEU A 78 -1.04 -25.56 -17.50
N ASN A 79 -0.89 -26.42 -16.48
CA ASN A 79 -0.40 -27.79 -16.68
C ASN A 79 -1.33 -28.59 -17.60
N LYS A 80 -2.66 -28.42 -17.49
CA LYS A 80 -3.63 -29.05 -18.41
C LYS A 80 -3.55 -28.51 -19.83
N ALA A 81 -3.14 -27.26 -19.98
CA ALA A 81 -2.81 -26.65 -21.27
C ALA A 81 -1.43 -27.08 -21.80
N ASN A 82 -0.72 -28.00 -21.13
CA ASN A 82 0.62 -28.45 -21.49
C ASN A 82 1.67 -27.33 -21.47
N VAL A 83 1.48 -26.34 -20.62
CA VAL A 83 2.42 -25.24 -20.37
C VAL A 83 3.42 -25.66 -19.29
N ASN A 84 4.71 -25.42 -19.51
CA ASN A 84 5.75 -25.65 -18.50
C ASN A 84 5.80 -24.52 -17.46
N VAL A 85 4.69 -24.35 -16.72
CA VAL A 85 4.52 -23.23 -15.78
C VAL A 85 5.50 -23.26 -14.61
N LEU A 86 5.98 -24.45 -14.23
CA LEU A 86 6.88 -24.62 -13.07
C LEU A 86 8.24 -23.96 -13.25
N GLU A 87 8.69 -23.79 -14.50
CA GLU A 87 9.94 -23.11 -14.84
C GLU A 87 9.80 -21.59 -14.93
N TRP A 88 8.59 -21.05 -14.78
CA TRP A 88 8.41 -19.60 -14.77
C TRP A 88 9.03 -19.03 -13.49
N GLU A 89 9.78 -17.93 -13.64
CA GLU A 89 10.54 -17.29 -12.57
C GLU A 89 10.20 -15.80 -12.53
N TYR A 90 9.92 -15.28 -11.34
CA TYR A 90 9.70 -13.85 -11.09
C TYR A 90 10.48 -13.46 -9.83
N GLU A 91 11.28 -12.38 -9.92
CA GLU A 91 12.14 -11.88 -8.83
C GLU A 91 13.04 -12.93 -8.17
N GLY A 92 13.48 -13.94 -8.93
CA GLY A 92 14.37 -14.99 -8.44
C GLY A 92 13.68 -16.15 -7.70
N GLU A 93 12.34 -16.20 -7.71
CA GLU A 93 11.56 -17.33 -7.19
C GLU A 93 10.77 -17.99 -8.32
N THR A 94 10.91 -19.31 -8.47
CA THR A 94 10.19 -20.09 -9.47
C THR A 94 8.76 -20.40 -9.03
N VAL A 95 7.86 -20.66 -9.98
CA VAL A 95 6.52 -21.18 -9.67
C VAL A 95 6.59 -22.52 -8.94
N ASP A 96 7.59 -23.34 -9.22
CA ASP A 96 7.78 -24.61 -8.50
C ASP A 96 8.03 -24.37 -7.01
N GLU A 97 8.92 -23.44 -6.67
CA GLU A 97 9.22 -23.04 -5.29
C GLU A 97 8.00 -22.39 -4.62
N LYS A 98 7.28 -21.51 -5.33
CA LYS A 98 6.02 -20.92 -4.84
C LYS A 98 4.97 -21.99 -4.52
N LEU A 99 4.78 -22.97 -5.40
CA LEU A 99 3.85 -24.07 -5.17
C LEU A 99 4.26 -24.91 -3.96
N GLU A 100 5.56 -25.19 -3.79
CA GLU A 100 6.06 -25.89 -2.61
C GLU A 100 5.76 -25.11 -1.32
N ASN A 101 5.99 -23.80 -1.31
CA ASN A 101 5.70 -22.93 -0.18
C ASN A 101 4.20 -22.93 0.19
N LEU A 102 3.32 -22.81 -0.82
CA LEU A 102 1.87 -22.88 -0.62
C LEU A 102 1.42 -24.23 -0.06
N ILE A 103 2.00 -25.34 -0.53
CA ILE A 103 1.70 -26.68 -0.03
C ILE A 103 2.18 -26.84 1.42
N VAL A 104 3.38 -26.36 1.73
CA VAL A 104 3.95 -26.42 3.09
C VAL A 104 3.06 -25.64 4.06
N ASP A 105 2.65 -24.42 3.71
CA ASP A 105 1.74 -23.59 4.50
C ASP A 105 0.37 -24.27 4.69
N ALA A 106 -0.22 -24.81 3.61
CA ALA A 106 -1.49 -25.53 3.70
C ALA A 106 -1.39 -26.76 4.61
N VAL A 107 -0.32 -27.55 4.51
CA VAL A 107 -0.09 -28.71 5.38
C VAL A 107 0.10 -28.30 6.83
N ALA A 108 0.80 -27.19 7.09
CA ALA A 108 0.99 -26.67 8.44
C ALA A 108 -0.34 -26.21 9.06
N LYS A 109 -1.16 -25.48 8.28
CA LYS A 109 -2.51 -25.07 8.68
C LYS A 109 -3.41 -26.28 8.96
N GLU A 110 -3.46 -27.27 8.06
CA GLU A 110 -4.27 -28.49 8.29
C GLU A 110 -3.80 -29.34 9.49
N ALA A 111 -2.55 -29.20 9.92
CA ALA A 111 -2.03 -29.87 11.11
C ALA A 111 -2.35 -29.13 12.42
N ASP A 112 -2.69 -27.84 12.35
CA ASP A 112 -3.10 -27.02 13.49
C ASP A 112 -4.60 -27.19 13.75
N SER A 113 -4.97 -27.42 15.01
CA SER A 113 -6.38 -27.54 15.41
C SER A 113 -7.15 -26.22 15.43
N THR A 114 -6.46 -25.08 15.28
CA THR A 114 -7.05 -23.74 15.41
C THR A 114 -7.16 -22.97 14.09
N THR A 115 -6.44 -23.39 13.05
CA THR A 115 -6.43 -22.74 11.73
C THR A 115 -6.63 -23.78 10.64
N GLN A 116 -7.35 -23.44 9.56
CA GLN A 116 -7.58 -24.32 8.42
C GLN A 116 -7.62 -23.51 7.13
N ILE A 117 -7.10 -24.08 6.03
CA ILE A 117 -7.26 -23.47 4.71
C ILE A 117 -8.68 -23.74 4.17
N GLY A 118 -9.23 -22.87 3.32
CA GLY A 118 -10.52 -23.14 2.68
C GLY A 118 -10.49 -24.44 1.86
N ALA A 119 -11.55 -25.26 1.92
CA ALA A 119 -11.55 -26.59 1.28
C ALA A 119 -11.39 -26.51 -0.25
N LYS A 120 -11.92 -25.44 -0.87
CA LYS A 120 -11.69 -25.10 -2.29
C LYS A 120 -10.20 -24.93 -2.59
N ASN A 121 -9.49 -24.11 -1.82
CA ASN A 121 -8.06 -23.84 -2.01
C ASN A 121 -7.22 -25.10 -1.74
N LEU A 122 -7.61 -25.91 -0.75
CA LEU A 122 -6.98 -27.21 -0.50
C LEU A 122 -7.11 -28.15 -1.70
N ALA A 123 -8.27 -28.18 -2.35
CA ALA A 123 -8.50 -28.97 -3.56
C ALA A 123 -7.72 -28.44 -4.77
N PHE A 124 -7.60 -27.11 -4.91
CA PHE A 124 -6.76 -26.48 -5.92
C PHE A 124 -5.29 -26.87 -5.77
N LEU A 125 -4.75 -26.82 -4.56
CA LEU A 125 -3.39 -27.28 -4.29
C LEU A 125 -3.21 -28.78 -4.56
N TYR A 126 -4.22 -29.61 -4.26
CA TYR A 126 -4.18 -31.04 -4.55
C TYR A 126 -4.00 -31.33 -6.06
N VAL A 127 -4.82 -30.70 -6.91
CA VAL A 127 -4.70 -30.92 -8.37
C VAL A 127 -3.47 -30.24 -8.97
N ALA A 128 -3.01 -29.13 -8.40
CA ALA A 128 -1.75 -28.49 -8.76
C ALA A 128 -0.57 -29.41 -8.47
N ALA A 129 -0.48 -29.94 -7.25
CA ALA A 129 0.57 -30.87 -6.84
C ALA A 129 0.58 -32.12 -7.72
N GLU A 130 -0.58 -32.69 -8.02
CA GLU A 130 -0.65 -33.87 -8.86
C GLU A 130 -0.21 -33.59 -10.30
N SER A 131 -0.73 -32.52 -10.91
CA SER A 131 -0.36 -32.13 -12.28
C SER A 131 1.11 -31.70 -12.41
N SER A 132 1.76 -31.36 -11.29
CA SER A 132 3.16 -30.94 -11.20
C SER A 132 4.12 -32.06 -10.75
N ASN A 133 3.72 -33.32 -10.86
CA ASN A 133 4.52 -34.49 -10.45
C ASN A 133 4.91 -34.56 -8.95
N LYS A 134 4.20 -33.85 -8.07
CA LYS A 134 4.40 -33.84 -6.61
C LYS A 134 3.47 -34.85 -5.91
N ALA A 135 3.67 -36.14 -6.22
CA ALA A 135 2.75 -37.22 -5.84
C ALA A 135 2.60 -37.42 -4.32
N THR A 136 3.67 -37.20 -3.55
CA THR A 136 3.65 -37.36 -2.09
C THR A 136 2.80 -36.27 -1.45
N GLU A 137 2.95 -35.04 -1.92
CA GLU A 137 2.24 -33.84 -1.48
C GLU A 137 0.76 -33.96 -1.85
N ALA A 138 0.46 -34.34 -3.10
CA ALA A 138 -0.90 -34.59 -3.56
C ALA A 138 -1.61 -35.65 -2.69
N THR A 139 -0.91 -36.73 -2.32
CA THR A 139 -1.47 -37.77 -1.44
C THR A 139 -1.80 -37.21 -0.04
N LYS A 140 -0.96 -36.34 0.52
CA LYS A 140 -1.21 -35.68 1.81
C LYS A 140 -2.43 -34.75 1.75
N LEU A 141 -2.48 -33.88 0.74
CA LEU A 141 -3.59 -32.93 0.54
C LEU A 141 -4.93 -33.66 0.35
N LEU A 142 -4.93 -34.75 -0.43
CA LEU A 142 -6.10 -35.62 -0.58
C LEU A 142 -6.51 -36.27 0.75
N GLY A 143 -5.55 -36.65 1.59
CA GLY A 143 -5.81 -37.18 2.92
C GLY A 143 -6.56 -36.20 3.82
N PHE A 144 -6.23 -34.91 3.76
CA PHE A 144 -6.95 -33.87 4.50
C PHE A 144 -8.39 -33.69 3.98
N LEU A 145 -8.60 -33.65 2.65
CA LEU A 145 -9.95 -33.61 2.07
C LEU A 145 -10.80 -34.80 2.51
N LYS A 146 -10.23 -36.01 2.52
CA LYS A 146 -10.91 -37.23 3.01
C LYS A 146 -11.25 -37.14 4.50
N THR A 147 -10.32 -36.66 5.32
CA THR A 147 -10.53 -36.48 6.76
C THR A 147 -11.67 -35.49 7.02
N ARG A 148 -11.69 -34.37 6.31
CA ARG A 148 -12.79 -33.39 6.36
C ARG A 148 -14.12 -34.04 5.97
N GLN A 149 -14.12 -34.82 4.89
CA GLN A 149 -15.33 -35.49 4.44
C GLN A 149 -15.86 -36.51 5.45
N ALA A 150 -14.98 -37.30 6.06
CA ALA A 150 -15.36 -38.27 7.09
C ALA A 150 -15.96 -37.59 8.34
N ASN A 151 -15.54 -36.35 8.63
CA ASN A 151 -16.00 -35.58 9.78
C ASN A 151 -17.22 -34.68 9.50
N SER A 152 -17.57 -34.47 8.23
CA SER A 152 -18.72 -33.65 7.84
C SER A 152 -20.05 -34.37 8.13
N VAL A 153 -21.04 -33.59 8.55
CA VAL A 153 -22.40 -34.08 8.79
C VAL A 153 -23.09 -34.48 7.49
N ASN A 154 -22.91 -33.69 6.42
CA ASN A 154 -23.62 -33.89 5.14
C ASN A 154 -22.77 -34.66 4.10
N GLY A 155 -21.51 -34.99 4.41
CA GLY A 155 -20.61 -35.66 3.45
C GLY A 155 -19.95 -34.71 2.46
N GLY A 156 -20.03 -33.40 2.69
CA GLY A 156 -19.22 -32.36 2.08
C GLY A 156 -17.81 -32.31 2.67
N PHE A 157 -17.15 -31.16 2.61
CA PHE A 157 -15.80 -30.94 3.15
C PHE A 157 -15.77 -29.89 4.27
N MET A 158 -16.91 -29.24 4.49
CA MET A 158 -17.18 -28.33 5.58
C MET A 158 -18.69 -28.24 5.80
N ASP A 159 -19.07 -27.98 7.04
CA ASP A 159 -20.47 -27.80 7.47
C ASP A 159 -20.70 -26.32 7.84
N GLY A 160 -21.94 -25.84 7.72
CA GLY A 160 -22.33 -24.46 8.05
C GLY A 160 -23.12 -23.77 6.94
N ASP A 161 -23.59 -22.56 7.23
CA ASP A 161 -24.26 -21.71 6.24
C ASP A 161 -23.31 -21.38 5.09
N TYR A 162 -23.81 -21.36 3.85
CA TYR A 162 -23.04 -21.08 2.64
C TYR A 162 -21.91 -22.11 2.34
N SER A 163 -21.92 -23.27 2.99
CA SER A 163 -20.90 -24.32 2.77
C SER A 163 -20.86 -24.85 1.32
N GLU A 164 -21.96 -24.74 0.58
CA GLU A 164 -22.07 -25.12 -0.82
C GLU A 164 -21.09 -24.38 -1.73
N TYR A 165 -20.81 -23.09 -1.48
CA TYR A 165 -19.88 -22.27 -2.26
C TYR A 165 -18.42 -22.73 -2.14
N THR A 166 -18.13 -23.55 -1.13
CA THR A 166 -16.81 -24.16 -0.96
C THR A 166 -16.82 -25.66 -1.26
N ASN A 167 -17.91 -26.37 -0.95
CA ASN A 167 -18.03 -27.80 -1.20
C ASN A 167 -18.20 -28.13 -2.70
N LEU A 168 -19.03 -27.38 -3.43
CA LEU A 168 -19.29 -27.63 -4.85
C LEU A 168 -18.02 -27.54 -5.71
N PRO A 169 -17.16 -26.51 -5.57
CA PRO A 169 -15.90 -26.45 -6.31
C PRO A 169 -15.01 -27.68 -6.12
N VAL A 170 -14.96 -28.24 -4.90
CA VAL A 170 -14.15 -29.43 -4.61
C VAL A 170 -14.73 -30.65 -5.33
N PHE A 171 -16.04 -30.88 -5.25
CA PHE A 171 -16.68 -31.98 -5.94
C PHE A 171 -16.57 -31.85 -7.46
N ASP A 172 -16.74 -30.65 -7.99
CA ASP A 172 -16.67 -30.38 -9.43
C ASP A 172 -15.28 -30.65 -9.97
N LEU A 173 -14.25 -30.20 -9.25
CA LEU A 173 -12.87 -30.46 -9.61
C LEU A 173 -12.56 -31.96 -9.61
N LEU A 174 -12.97 -32.70 -8.57
CA LEU A 174 -12.83 -34.17 -8.52
C LEU A 174 -13.61 -34.86 -9.64
N ALA A 175 -14.83 -34.40 -9.94
CA ALA A 175 -15.62 -34.91 -11.05
C ALA A 175 -14.89 -34.70 -12.39
N SER A 176 -14.33 -33.51 -12.61
CA SER A 176 -13.63 -33.20 -13.86
C SER A 176 -12.39 -34.06 -14.12
N GLU A 177 -11.74 -34.52 -13.05
CA GLU A 177 -10.57 -35.38 -13.11
C GLU A 177 -10.90 -36.88 -13.06
N ASN A 178 -12.18 -37.25 -13.13
CA ASN A 178 -12.65 -38.63 -12.98
C ASN A 178 -12.28 -39.29 -11.64
N LYS A 179 -12.41 -38.52 -10.56
CA LYS A 179 -11.93 -38.87 -9.21
C LYS A 179 -12.99 -38.87 -8.14
N LEU A 180 -14.27 -38.81 -8.45
CA LEU A 180 -15.29 -38.93 -7.40
C LEU A 180 -15.21 -40.27 -6.65
N ASN A 181 -14.61 -41.29 -7.25
CA ASN A 181 -14.38 -42.60 -6.62
C ASN A 181 -13.34 -42.58 -5.49
N VAL A 182 -12.57 -41.49 -5.31
CA VAL A 182 -11.60 -41.39 -4.20
C VAL A 182 -12.27 -40.97 -2.89
N LEU A 183 -13.53 -40.52 -2.95
CA LEU A 183 -14.33 -40.12 -1.79
C LEU A 183 -14.62 -41.31 -0.89
N GLU A 184 -14.52 -41.13 0.42
CA GLU A 184 -14.77 -42.20 1.41
C GLU A 184 -16.26 -42.30 1.77
N GLU A 185 -17.00 -41.20 1.65
CA GLU A 185 -18.42 -41.07 1.99
C GLU A 185 -19.27 -40.77 0.74
N ALA A 186 -19.02 -41.51 -0.34
CA ALA A 186 -19.65 -41.28 -1.66
C ALA A 186 -21.19 -41.31 -1.64
N ASP A 187 -21.80 -42.08 -0.73
CA ASP A 187 -23.26 -42.11 -0.56
C ASP A 187 -23.79 -40.84 0.10
N LYS A 188 -23.15 -40.34 1.16
CA LYS A 188 -23.52 -39.07 1.81
C LYS A 188 -23.28 -37.88 0.89
N ALA A 189 -22.13 -37.86 0.21
CA ALA A 189 -21.82 -36.84 -0.80
C ALA A 189 -22.88 -36.81 -1.90
N PHE A 190 -23.33 -37.99 -2.37
CA PHE A 190 -24.43 -38.08 -3.32
C PHE A 190 -25.74 -37.53 -2.78
N GLU A 191 -26.12 -37.87 -1.54
CA GLU A 191 -27.33 -37.33 -0.91
C GLU A 191 -27.27 -35.80 -0.78
N TYR A 192 -26.14 -35.27 -0.32
CA TYR A 192 -25.89 -33.84 -0.23
C TYR A 192 -26.04 -33.11 -1.58
N ILE A 193 -25.33 -33.55 -2.62
CA ILE A 193 -25.39 -32.91 -3.94
C ILE A 193 -26.74 -33.10 -4.61
N ARG A 194 -27.38 -34.27 -4.44
CA ARG A 194 -28.71 -34.53 -4.98
C ARG A 194 -29.71 -33.56 -4.38
N ASP A 195 -29.68 -33.35 -3.07
CA ASP A 195 -30.69 -32.57 -2.35
C ASP A 195 -30.40 -31.06 -2.35
N LEU A 196 -29.20 -30.65 -2.77
CA LEU A 196 -28.85 -29.25 -2.97
C LEU A 196 -29.67 -28.63 -4.12
N ASP A 197 -30.56 -27.69 -3.77
CA ASP A 197 -31.36 -26.93 -4.72
C ASP A 197 -30.77 -25.53 -4.96
N VAL A 198 -29.72 -25.48 -5.77
CA VAL A 198 -29.05 -24.23 -6.17
C VAL A 198 -29.92 -23.32 -7.05
N THR A 199 -30.99 -23.86 -7.67
CA THR A 199 -31.86 -23.09 -8.57
C THR A 199 -32.92 -22.29 -7.82
N GLU A 200 -33.26 -22.70 -6.60
CA GLU A 200 -34.20 -22.00 -5.70
C GLU A 200 -33.48 -21.28 -4.53
N SER A 201 -32.15 -21.13 -4.61
CA SER A 201 -31.36 -20.34 -3.66
C SER A 201 -31.87 -18.90 -3.57
N GLU A 202 -31.70 -18.25 -2.41
CA GLU A 202 -32.00 -16.82 -2.23
C GLU A 202 -31.18 -15.95 -3.20
N PHE A 203 -29.97 -16.43 -3.55
CA PHE A 203 -29.05 -15.81 -4.50
C PHE A 203 -28.54 -16.89 -5.46
N PRO A 204 -29.27 -17.23 -6.54
CA PRO A 204 -28.85 -18.23 -7.49
C PRO A 204 -27.74 -17.68 -8.39
N ASP A 205 -26.55 -18.27 -8.35
CA ASP A 205 -25.40 -17.85 -9.16
C ASP A 205 -25.03 -18.88 -10.25
N PHE A 206 -24.47 -18.39 -11.35
CA PHE A 206 -24.10 -19.22 -12.51
C PHE A 206 -23.05 -20.28 -12.18
N MET A 207 -22.11 -20.01 -11.27
CA MET A 207 -21.01 -20.91 -10.96
C MET A 207 -21.51 -22.13 -10.19
N SER A 208 -22.27 -21.93 -9.11
CA SER A 208 -22.82 -23.04 -8.32
C SER A 208 -23.80 -23.90 -9.12
N ILE A 209 -24.60 -23.29 -9.99
CA ILE A 209 -25.52 -24.00 -10.89
C ILE A 209 -24.76 -24.85 -11.91
N SER A 210 -23.71 -24.29 -12.51
CA SER A 210 -22.84 -24.96 -13.47
C SER A 210 -22.09 -26.14 -12.84
N GLN A 211 -21.39 -25.88 -11.73
CA GLN A 211 -20.63 -26.88 -10.99
C GLN A 211 -21.53 -28.02 -10.51
N SER A 212 -22.68 -27.72 -9.92
CA SER A 212 -23.59 -28.77 -9.44
C SER A 212 -24.13 -29.65 -10.57
N ALA A 213 -24.39 -29.11 -11.78
CA ALA A 213 -24.78 -29.90 -12.94
C ALA A 213 -23.67 -30.88 -13.37
N ARG A 214 -22.42 -30.41 -13.40
CA ARG A 214 -21.24 -31.23 -13.74
C ARG A 214 -20.97 -32.29 -12.67
N VAL A 215 -21.09 -31.95 -11.38
CA VAL A 215 -20.95 -32.93 -10.29
C VAL A 215 -22.01 -34.01 -10.39
N LEU A 216 -23.28 -33.66 -10.60
CA LEU A 216 -24.36 -34.64 -10.78
C LEU A 216 -24.06 -35.58 -11.96
N LYS A 217 -23.54 -35.05 -13.07
CA LYS A 217 -23.12 -35.88 -14.20
C LYS A 217 -21.95 -36.79 -13.84
N GLY A 218 -20.95 -36.27 -13.13
CA GLY A 218 -19.83 -37.05 -12.61
C GLY A 218 -20.30 -38.18 -11.71
N MET A 219 -21.26 -37.94 -10.81
CA MET A 219 -21.83 -38.97 -9.94
C MET A 219 -22.58 -40.05 -10.73
N GLU A 220 -23.30 -39.67 -11.79
CA GLU A 220 -23.95 -40.64 -12.69
C GLU A 220 -22.92 -41.57 -13.34
N ILE A 221 -21.83 -41.01 -13.89
CA ILE A 221 -20.83 -41.76 -14.64
C ILE A 221 -19.87 -42.53 -13.73
N GLN A 222 -19.27 -41.85 -12.75
CA GLN A 222 -18.14 -42.35 -11.97
C GLN A 222 -18.57 -43.16 -10.75
N LEU A 223 -19.75 -42.84 -10.18
CA LEU A 223 -20.30 -43.51 -9.00
C LEU A 223 -21.54 -44.36 -9.33
N SER A 224 -21.94 -44.45 -10.60
CA SER A 224 -23.12 -45.21 -11.06
C SER A 224 -24.42 -44.80 -10.36
N LYS A 225 -24.57 -43.51 -10.04
CA LYS A 225 -25.77 -42.97 -9.36
C LYS A 225 -26.88 -42.63 -10.36
N GLY A 226 -28.01 -43.31 -10.28
CA GLY A 226 -29.15 -43.08 -11.18
C GLY A 226 -30.10 -41.95 -10.74
N GLY A 227 -31.00 -41.55 -11.63
CA GLY A 227 -32.12 -40.64 -11.31
C GLY A 227 -31.78 -39.15 -11.32
N LEU A 228 -30.64 -38.75 -11.89
CA LEU A 228 -30.15 -37.37 -11.84
C LEU A 228 -30.52 -36.53 -13.07
N ASN A 229 -31.00 -37.14 -14.15
CA ASN A 229 -31.26 -36.47 -15.43
C ASN A 229 -32.21 -35.26 -15.32
N GLU A 230 -33.28 -35.36 -14.52
CA GLU A 230 -34.21 -34.22 -14.37
C GLU A 230 -33.55 -33.07 -13.60
N ARG A 231 -32.76 -33.36 -12.56
CA ARG A 231 -32.03 -32.33 -11.78
C ARG A 231 -30.97 -31.62 -12.61
N ILE A 232 -30.27 -32.36 -13.46
CA ILE A 232 -29.31 -31.82 -14.42
C ILE A 232 -30.04 -30.93 -15.42
N LYS A 233 -31.15 -31.43 -15.99
CA LYS A 233 -31.96 -30.69 -16.95
C LYS A 233 -32.50 -29.36 -16.37
N THR A 234 -33.00 -29.35 -15.13
CA THR A 234 -33.47 -28.12 -14.47
C THR A 234 -32.38 -27.03 -14.43
N ARG A 235 -31.14 -27.40 -14.12
CA ARG A 235 -30.00 -26.47 -14.08
C ARG A 235 -29.66 -25.93 -15.47
N LEU A 236 -29.67 -26.78 -16.48
CA LEU A 236 -29.45 -26.36 -17.88
C LEU A 236 -30.55 -25.43 -18.38
N GLU A 237 -31.82 -25.71 -18.07
CA GLU A 237 -32.94 -24.84 -18.46
C GLU A 237 -32.88 -23.49 -17.73
N TRP A 238 -32.43 -23.47 -16.46
CA TRP A 238 -32.17 -22.22 -15.74
C TRP A 238 -31.08 -21.39 -16.42
N GLN A 239 -29.95 -22.01 -16.80
CA GLN A 239 -28.87 -21.31 -17.51
C GLN A 239 -29.38 -20.71 -18.83
N LYS A 240 -30.12 -21.50 -19.62
CA LYS A 240 -30.73 -21.03 -20.88
C LYS A 240 -31.67 -19.84 -20.68
N ALA A 241 -32.48 -19.87 -19.62
CA ALA A 241 -33.43 -18.78 -19.32
C ALA A 241 -32.74 -17.46 -18.94
N ASN A 242 -31.46 -17.50 -18.55
CA ASN A 242 -30.67 -16.36 -18.14
C ASN A 242 -29.53 -16.02 -19.13
N LYS A 243 -29.64 -16.47 -20.39
CA LYS A 243 -28.73 -16.06 -21.47
C LYS A 243 -29.05 -14.63 -21.92
N ALA A 244 -28.03 -13.80 -22.10
CA ALA A 244 -28.14 -12.45 -22.63
C ALA A 244 -28.18 -12.45 -24.18
N GLU A 245 -28.59 -11.30 -24.76
CA GLU A 245 -28.69 -11.13 -26.22
C GLU A 245 -27.32 -11.20 -26.92
N ASP A 246 -26.25 -10.77 -26.25
CA ASP A 246 -24.86 -10.78 -26.76
C ASP A 246 -24.19 -12.17 -26.68
N GLY A 247 -24.94 -13.21 -26.28
CA GLY A 247 -24.42 -14.56 -26.11
C GLY A 247 -23.91 -14.86 -24.70
N SER A 248 -23.65 -13.85 -23.87
CA SER A 248 -23.12 -14.01 -22.52
C SER A 248 -24.14 -14.55 -21.52
N PHE A 249 -23.66 -14.94 -20.34
CA PHE A 249 -24.50 -15.33 -19.20
C PHE A 249 -24.25 -14.39 -18.03
N ASN A 250 -25.23 -13.53 -17.72
CA ASN A 250 -25.11 -12.54 -16.65
C ASN A 250 -26.44 -12.45 -15.86
N ALA A 251 -26.40 -12.79 -14.57
CA ALA A 251 -27.53 -12.65 -13.66
C ALA A 251 -27.08 -11.74 -12.53
N SER A 252 -27.58 -10.51 -12.51
CA SER A 252 -27.52 -9.45 -11.47
C SER A 252 -26.22 -9.15 -10.70
N GLU A 253 -25.32 -10.12 -10.44
CA GLU A 253 -24.02 -9.99 -9.78
C GLU A 253 -23.05 -11.04 -10.37
N GLY A 254 -21.89 -10.62 -10.90
CA GLY A 254 -20.82 -11.54 -11.36
C GLY A 254 -20.09 -11.11 -12.63
N ASN A 255 -18.98 -11.79 -12.94
CA ASN A 255 -18.20 -11.55 -14.17
C ASN A 255 -18.77 -12.39 -15.33
N ALA A 256 -19.34 -11.73 -16.34
CA ALA A 256 -19.98 -12.36 -17.50
C ALA A 256 -19.08 -13.36 -18.23
N VAL A 257 -17.76 -13.14 -18.26
CA VAL A 257 -16.79 -14.05 -18.86
C VAL A 257 -16.67 -15.34 -18.06
N VAL A 258 -16.55 -15.23 -16.74
CA VAL A 258 -16.43 -16.39 -15.85
C VAL A 258 -17.71 -17.23 -15.92
N ASN A 259 -18.87 -16.57 -15.83
CA ASN A 259 -20.17 -17.22 -15.95
C ASN A 259 -20.34 -17.93 -17.29
N THR A 260 -19.95 -17.27 -18.38
CA THR A 260 -20.04 -17.84 -19.73
C THR A 260 -19.10 -19.04 -19.89
N SER A 261 -17.89 -18.96 -19.33
CA SER A 261 -16.90 -20.05 -19.32
C SER A 261 -17.43 -21.28 -18.56
N GLU A 262 -18.06 -21.05 -17.40
CA GLU A 262 -18.69 -22.09 -16.58
C GLU A 262 -19.84 -22.81 -17.32
N VAL A 263 -20.67 -22.05 -18.05
CA VAL A 263 -21.77 -22.62 -18.84
C VAL A 263 -21.22 -23.43 -20.03
N LEU A 264 -20.22 -22.91 -20.75
CA LEU A 264 -19.59 -23.62 -21.87
C LEU A 264 -18.99 -24.96 -21.44
N TRP A 265 -18.29 -24.97 -20.31
CA TRP A 265 -17.77 -26.21 -19.73
C TRP A 265 -18.92 -27.17 -19.37
N THR A 266 -19.97 -26.67 -18.72
CA THR A 266 -21.11 -27.50 -18.30
C THR A 266 -21.79 -28.21 -19.47
N ILE A 267 -22.03 -27.50 -20.56
CA ILE A 267 -22.68 -28.05 -21.76
C ILE A 267 -21.88 -29.24 -22.31
N ASN A 268 -20.55 -29.08 -22.39
CA ASN A 268 -19.67 -30.13 -22.88
C ASN A 268 -19.63 -31.33 -21.91
N ALA A 269 -19.42 -31.07 -20.62
CA ALA A 269 -19.32 -32.11 -19.60
C ALA A 269 -20.61 -32.94 -19.45
N VAL A 270 -21.77 -32.33 -19.60
CA VAL A 270 -23.07 -32.99 -19.42
C VAL A 270 -23.55 -33.77 -20.65
N GLY A 271 -23.08 -33.40 -21.85
CA GLY A 271 -23.37 -34.13 -23.09
C GLY A 271 -24.84 -34.08 -23.55
N LEU A 272 -25.67 -33.21 -22.96
CA LEU A 272 -27.06 -32.98 -23.38
C LEU A 272 -27.10 -31.86 -24.42
N SER A 273 -26.87 -32.22 -25.68
CA SER A 273 -27.12 -31.34 -26.82
C SER A 273 -28.59 -30.93 -26.88
N THR A 274 -28.90 -29.69 -26.52
CA THR A 274 -30.07 -28.97 -27.03
C THR A 274 -29.72 -27.48 -27.16
N THR A 275 -29.27 -27.10 -28.36
CA THR A 275 -29.20 -25.71 -28.89
C THR A 275 -28.36 -24.68 -28.11
N LEU A 276 -27.04 -24.91 -28.03
CA LEU A 276 -26.02 -23.86 -27.72
C LEU A 276 -24.75 -24.03 -28.59
N THR A 277 -24.83 -24.82 -29.67
CA THR A 277 -23.80 -24.93 -30.71
C THR A 277 -24.07 -23.91 -31.82
N ARG A 278 -23.01 -23.47 -32.52
CA ARG A 278 -22.81 -22.50 -33.63
C ARG A 278 -23.99 -22.14 -34.58
N ALA A 279 -25.14 -22.81 -34.54
CA ALA A 279 -26.29 -22.50 -35.38
C ALA A 279 -26.96 -21.15 -35.06
N ASP A 280 -26.72 -20.60 -33.87
CA ASP A 280 -27.11 -19.23 -33.51
C ASP A 280 -25.86 -18.35 -33.69
N LYS A 281 -25.82 -17.53 -34.74
CA LYS A 281 -25.02 -16.29 -34.67
C LYS A 281 -25.48 -15.60 -33.39
N ASP A 282 -24.54 -15.19 -32.52
CA ASP A 282 -24.78 -14.69 -31.14
C ASP A 282 -24.70 -15.80 -30.05
N GLY A 283 -23.73 -16.72 -30.17
CA GLY A 283 -23.48 -17.81 -29.22
C GLY A 283 -22.51 -17.45 -28.07
N ALA A 284 -22.61 -18.15 -26.95
CA ALA A 284 -21.72 -18.01 -25.76
C ALA A 284 -20.23 -18.17 -26.08
N LEU A 285 -19.93 -18.92 -27.13
CA LEU A 285 -18.58 -19.15 -27.61
C LEU A 285 -18.08 -18.00 -28.48
N ASP A 286 -18.95 -17.42 -29.32
CA ASP A 286 -18.63 -16.23 -30.10
C ASP A 286 -18.36 -15.05 -29.16
N TYR A 287 -19.18 -14.90 -28.11
CA TYR A 287 -18.96 -13.92 -27.04
C TYR A 287 -17.54 -14.01 -26.46
N LEU A 288 -17.05 -15.22 -26.11
CA LEU A 288 -15.69 -15.39 -25.57
C LEU A 288 -14.58 -15.10 -26.58
N LEU A 289 -14.79 -15.42 -27.87
CA LEU A 289 -13.82 -15.17 -28.93
C LEU A 289 -13.70 -13.66 -29.26
N GLU A 290 -14.79 -12.92 -29.14
CA GLU A 290 -14.88 -11.48 -29.44
C GLU A 290 -14.34 -10.57 -28.32
N GLN A 291 -13.99 -11.10 -27.14
CA GLN A 291 -13.41 -10.28 -26.07
C GLN A 291 -11.95 -9.93 -26.38
N ASP A 292 -11.66 -8.64 -26.57
CA ASP A 292 -10.33 -8.15 -26.96
C ASP A 292 -9.26 -8.35 -25.86
N THR A 293 -9.64 -8.23 -24.59
CA THR A 293 -8.78 -8.53 -23.42
C THR A 293 -9.64 -8.73 -22.18
N PHE A 294 -9.28 -9.69 -21.33
CA PHE A 294 -9.93 -9.85 -20.03
C PHE A 294 -9.21 -8.98 -19.01
N ALA A 295 -9.86 -7.90 -18.55
CA ALA A 295 -9.31 -6.98 -17.53
C ALA A 295 -8.95 -7.67 -16.20
N ASN A 296 -9.50 -8.87 -15.95
CA ASN A 296 -9.22 -9.70 -14.77
C ASN A 296 -8.52 -11.00 -15.20
N ILE A 297 -7.29 -11.23 -14.73
CA ILE A 297 -6.50 -12.43 -15.05
C ILE A 297 -7.20 -13.72 -14.60
N GLY A 298 -7.98 -13.68 -13.53
CA GLY A 298 -8.80 -14.84 -13.14
C GLY A 298 -9.77 -15.25 -14.21
N ALA A 299 -10.37 -14.29 -14.92
CA ALA A 299 -11.24 -14.59 -16.05
C ALA A 299 -10.49 -15.26 -17.21
N ASN A 300 -9.19 -14.94 -17.43
CA ASN A 300 -8.35 -15.67 -18.39
C ASN A 300 -8.22 -17.15 -18.01
N VAL A 301 -7.98 -17.45 -16.73
CA VAL A 301 -7.82 -18.84 -16.24
C VAL A 301 -9.11 -19.64 -16.42
N TRP A 302 -10.27 -19.05 -16.07
CA TRP A 302 -11.58 -19.69 -16.26
C TRP A 302 -11.92 -19.89 -17.74
N ALA A 303 -11.66 -18.87 -18.58
CA ALA A 303 -11.87 -18.96 -20.02
C ALA A 303 -10.98 -20.05 -20.64
N LEU A 304 -9.68 -20.06 -20.30
CA LEU A 304 -8.72 -21.06 -20.78
C LEU A 304 -9.18 -22.46 -20.39
N ARG A 305 -9.59 -22.64 -19.12
CA ARG A 305 -10.13 -23.91 -18.66
C ARG A 305 -11.30 -24.40 -19.51
N SER A 306 -12.25 -23.51 -19.82
CA SER A 306 -13.43 -23.89 -20.64
C SER A 306 -13.06 -24.31 -22.07
N LEU A 307 -12.03 -23.68 -22.66
CA LEU A 307 -11.53 -24.02 -24.00
C LEU A 307 -10.85 -25.39 -24.02
N LEU A 308 -10.05 -25.74 -22.99
CA LEU A 308 -9.35 -27.03 -22.92
C LEU A 308 -10.29 -28.25 -22.95
N VAL A 309 -11.53 -28.12 -22.48
CA VAL A 309 -12.52 -29.22 -22.45
C VAL A 309 -12.96 -29.62 -23.87
N ASN A 310 -12.82 -28.73 -24.86
CA ASN A 310 -13.15 -29.00 -26.25
C ASN A 310 -12.04 -29.77 -27.02
N GLY A 311 -11.00 -30.23 -26.33
CA GLY A 311 -9.95 -31.09 -26.90
C GLY A 311 -8.81 -30.33 -27.59
N THR A 312 -8.80 -29.01 -27.48
CA THR A 312 -7.72 -28.13 -27.92
C THR A 312 -6.67 -28.04 -26.82
N VAL A 313 -5.49 -28.60 -27.07
CA VAL A 313 -4.31 -28.37 -26.25
C VAL A 313 -3.33 -27.64 -27.15
N PRO A 314 -3.16 -26.31 -26.98
CA PRO A 314 -2.11 -25.60 -27.68
C PRO A 314 -0.78 -26.29 -27.38
N ASN A 315 0.03 -26.58 -28.40
CA ASN A 315 1.42 -26.94 -28.16
C ASN A 315 2.21 -25.64 -27.91
N PHE A 316 1.86 -24.96 -26.83
CA PHE A 316 2.41 -23.67 -26.47
C PHE A 316 3.55 -23.89 -25.47
N ASN A 317 4.77 -23.76 -25.97
CA ASN A 317 5.91 -23.54 -25.10
C ASN A 317 6.03 -22.02 -25.00
N PRO A 318 5.83 -21.39 -23.82
CA PRO A 318 6.13 -19.98 -23.67
C PRO A 318 7.60 -19.82 -24.02
N THR A 319 7.88 -19.36 -25.24
CA THR A 319 9.20 -18.89 -25.55
C THR A 319 9.38 -17.69 -24.66
N GLY A 320 10.39 -17.73 -23.77
CA GLY A 320 10.94 -16.50 -23.26
C GLY A 320 11.09 -15.58 -24.46
N SER A 321 10.50 -14.39 -24.38
CA SER A 321 10.78 -13.35 -25.36
C SER A 321 12.27 -13.02 -25.23
N THR A 322 13.11 -13.81 -25.87
CA THR A 322 14.21 -13.28 -26.64
C THR A 322 13.72 -13.32 -28.07
N GLY A 323 13.29 -12.19 -28.60
CA GLY A 323 13.27 -12.08 -30.06
C GLY A 323 11.97 -12.48 -30.75
N GLY A 324 10.80 -12.01 -30.29
CA GLY A 324 10.17 -11.10 -31.24
C GLY A 324 11.21 -10.00 -31.44
N GLU A 325 11.42 -9.49 -32.65
CA GLU A 325 11.61 -8.06 -32.62
C GLU A 325 10.29 -7.51 -32.01
N GLU A 326 10.17 -7.53 -30.66
CA GLU A 326 10.06 -6.28 -29.97
C GLU A 326 11.08 -5.44 -30.70
N LYS A 327 10.58 -4.62 -31.62
CA LYS A 327 11.18 -3.31 -31.70
C LYS A 327 11.32 -2.90 -30.25
N LEU A 328 12.53 -3.08 -29.70
CA LEU A 328 12.98 -2.38 -28.53
C LEU A 328 12.59 -0.97 -28.89
N ASN A 329 11.49 -0.49 -28.31
CA ASN A 329 11.03 0.83 -28.65
C ASN A 329 12.09 1.70 -28.01
N LYS A 330 13.03 2.16 -28.83
CA LYS A 330 14.08 3.05 -28.39
C LYS A 330 13.44 4.40 -28.35
N ILE A 331 12.90 4.71 -27.18
CA ILE A 331 12.32 6.02 -26.92
C ILE A 331 13.41 6.88 -26.31
N THR A 332 13.31 8.18 -26.54
CA THR A 332 14.12 9.16 -25.86
C THR A 332 13.32 9.65 -24.65
N ILE A 333 13.85 9.43 -23.45
CA ILE A 333 13.26 10.02 -22.24
C ILE A 333 14.15 11.15 -21.74
N ARG A 334 13.51 12.18 -21.21
CA ARG A 334 14.14 13.26 -20.45
C ARG A 334 13.36 13.45 -19.17
N ILE A 335 14.05 13.59 -18.04
CA ILE A 335 13.41 13.89 -16.76
C ILE A 335 13.82 15.30 -16.36
N GLU A 336 12.82 16.16 -16.26
CA GLU A 336 12.97 17.54 -15.85
C GLU A 336 12.42 17.71 -14.44
N GLY A 337 13.32 17.97 -13.48
CA GLY A 337 12.92 18.45 -12.17
C GLY A 337 12.64 19.95 -12.20
N PRO A 338 12.07 20.52 -11.12
CA PRO A 338 11.58 21.90 -11.13
C PRO A 338 12.67 22.97 -11.34
N GLU A 339 13.94 22.68 -11.03
CA GLU A 339 15.07 23.63 -11.22
C GLU A 339 16.18 23.13 -12.15
N PHE A 340 16.19 21.83 -12.46
CA PHE A 340 17.26 21.21 -13.22
C PHE A 340 16.80 19.91 -13.88
N THR A 341 17.43 19.60 -15.00
CA THR A 341 17.30 18.32 -15.66
C THR A 341 17.90 17.22 -14.77
N ILE A 342 17.06 16.30 -14.32
CA ILE A 342 17.44 15.13 -13.52
C ILE A 342 18.09 14.09 -14.43
N LEU A 343 17.47 13.87 -15.59
CA LEU A 343 17.98 12.97 -16.62
C LEU A 343 17.94 13.71 -17.97
N PRO A 344 19.09 14.01 -18.59
CA PRO A 344 19.11 14.57 -19.94
C PRO A 344 18.52 13.58 -20.95
N GLU A 345 18.27 14.02 -22.18
CA GLU A 345 17.77 13.13 -23.25
C GLU A 345 18.60 11.86 -23.32
N THR A 346 17.96 10.75 -22.96
CA THR A 346 18.57 9.45 -22.82
C THR A 346 17.70 8.47 -23.58
N VAL A 347 18.33 7.75 -24.50
CA VAL A 347 17.65 6.65 -25.20
C VAL A 347 17.57 5.48 -24.24
N VAL A 348 16.35 5.03 -23.95
CA VAL A 348 16.08 3.85 -23.12
C VAL A 348 15.46 2.76 -23.96
N GLU A 349 15.70 1.53 -23.54
CA GLU A 349 15.06 0.37 -24.13
C GLU A 349 13.80 0.07 -23.32
N VAL A 350 12.66 0.04 -24.02
CA VAL A 350 11.38 -0.34 -23.45
C VAL A 350 11.12 -1.80 -23.81
N ASN A 351 11.13 -2.63 -22.79
CA ASN A 351 11.06 -4.09 -22.78
C ASN A 351 9.75 -4.56 -22.10
N GLY A 352 8.61 -4.20 -22.69
CA GLY A 352 7.29 -4.68 -22.26
C GLY A 352 6.59 -3.88 -21.15
N GLU A 353 7.14 -2.74 -20.72
CA GLU A 353 6.55 -1.83 -19.74
C GLU A 353 5.17 -1.31 -20.20
N LYS A 354 4.12 -1.42 -19.40
CA LYS A 354 2.76 -1.09 -19.87
C LYS A 354 2.38 0.36 -19.64
N SER A 355 3.16 1.07 -18.83
CA SER A 355 2.93 2.47 -18.49
C SER A 355 4.22 3.28 -18.49
N TYR A 356 4.09 4.60 -18.56
CA TYR A 356 5.20 5.52 -18.42
C TYR A 356 5.87 5.45 -17.04
N SER A 357 5.12 5.08 -15.99
CA SER A 357 5.64 4.84 -14.64
C SER A 357 6.60 3.64 -14.61
N ASP A 358 6.21 2.53 -15.25
CA ASP A 358 7.03 1.32 -15.34
C ASP A 358 8.36 1.62 -16.06
N ILE A 359 8.32 2.39 -17.15
CA ILE A 359 9.51 2.84 -17.89
C ILE A 359 10.47 3.60 -16.98
N LEU A 360 9.95 4.51 -16.15
CA LEU A 360 10.77 5.28 -15.21
C LEU A 360 11.35 4.40 -14.10
N ILE A 361 10.55 3.54 -13.48
CA ILE A 361 10.96 2.70 -12.35
C ILE A 361 12.03 1.70 -12.80
N HIS A 362 11.82 1.04 -13.94
CA HIS A 362 12.77 0.07 -14.46
C HIS A 362 14.14 0.71 -14.76
N ASN A 363 14.15 1.90 -15.37
CA ASN A 363 15.39 2.57 -15.75
C ASN A 363 16.08 3.32 -14.60
N ALA A 364 15.42 3.50 -13.45
CA ALA A 364 15.88 4.32 -12.32
C ALA A 364 17.28 3.94 -11.82
N THR A 365 17.48 2.66 -11.48
CA THR A 365 18.76 2.16 -10.94
C THR A 365 19.89 2.30 -11.96
N ALA A 366 19.62 1.99 -13.23
CA ALA A 366 20.63 2.02 -14.29
C ALA A 366 21.06 3.44 -14.67
N LEU A 367 20.12 4.38 -14.63
CA LEU A 367 20.34 5.78 -15.00
C LEU A 367 20.64 6.70 -13.82
N GLY A 368 20.63 6.18 -12.59
CA GLY A 368 21.11 6.87 -11.41
C GLY A 368 20.11 7.87 -10.81
N TYR A 369 18.82 7.57 -10.88
CA TYR A 369 17.78 8.28 -10.14
C TYR A 369 16.95 7.31 -9.29
N THR A 370 16.22 7.82 -8.29
CA THR A 370 15.24 7.05 -7.51
C THR A 370 13.84 7.48 -7.88
N VAL A 371 12.87 6.59 -7.71
CA VAL A 371 11.46 6.83 -8.01
C VAL A 371 10.63 6.33 -6.84
N GLU A 372 9.64 7.11 -6.41
CA GLU A 372 8.61 6.64 -5.47
C GLU A 372 7.26 6.70 -6.17
N GLU A 373 6.47 5.66 -5.97
CA GLU A 373 5.14 5.50 -6.56
C GLU A 373 4.10 5.33 -5.46
N ALA A 374 2.94 5.96 -5.62
CA ALA A 374 1.75 5.68 -4.82
C ALA A 374 0.51 5.70 -5.71
N GLU A 375 -0.41 4.75 -5.48
CA GLU A 375 -1.70 4.66 -6.18
C GLU A 375 -1.62 4.66 -7.72
N GLY A 376 -0.51 4.18 -8.30
CA GLY A 376 -0.31 4.12 -9.75
C GLY A 376 0.41 5.33 -10.37
N PHE A 377 0.89 6.27 -9.56
CA PHE A 377 1.59 7.47 -10.02
C PHE A 377 2.96 7.61 -9.40
N ILE A 378 3.88 8.14 -10.19
CA ILE A 378 5.15 8.63 -9.68
C ILE A 378 4.88 9.87 -8.82
N THR A 379 5.10 9.74 -7.52
CA THR A 379 4.94 10.80 -6.52
C THR A 379 6.25 11.53 -6.24
N SER A 380 7.38 10.88 -6.54
CA SER A 380 8.71 11.41 -6.28
C SER A 380 9.73 10.88 -7.30
N ILE A 381 10.66 11.73 -7.75
CA ILE A 381 11.90 11.31 -8.42
C ILE A 381 13.07 11.96 -7.70
N ASN A 382 14.06 11.18 -7.25
CA ASN A 382 15.19 11.66 -6.43
C ASN A 382 14.77 12.37 -5.13
N GLY A 383 13.64 11.97 -4.54
CA GLY A 383 13.08 12.62 -3.35
C GLY A 383 12.40 13.97 -3.61
N ILE A 384 12.23 14.35 -4.88
CA ILE A 384 11.53 15.57 -5.28
C ILE A 384 10.04 15.25 -5.42
N THR A 385 9.26 15.69 -4.43
CA THR A 385 7.79 15.54 -4.36
C THR A 385 7.13 16.89 -4.66
N ASP A 386 6.00 16.90 -5.38
CA ASP A 386 5.45 18.18 -5.94
C ASP A 386 3.96 18.44 -5.69
N GLY A 387 3.36 17.76 -4.72
CA GLY A 387 1.99 18.06 -4.26
C GLY A 387 0.92 17.61 -5.26
N GLY A 388 1.34 16.74 -6.19
CA GLY A 388 0.59 16.08 -7.24
C GLY A 388 1.39 14.87 -7.73
N PHE A 389 1.39 14.60 -9.03
CA PHE A 389 2.13 13.49 -9.65
C PHE A 389 3.02 13.98 -10.81
N TRP A 390 4.03 13.18 -11.16
CA TRP A 390 4.87 13.43 -12.33
C TRP A 390 4.13 13.09 -13.62
N MET A 391 4.21 13.99 -14.59
CA MET A 391 3.52 13.91 -15.87
C MET A 391 4.46 13.55 -17.02
N VAL A 392 3.89 13.14 -18.15
CA VAL A 392 4.59 12.85 -19.39
C VAL A 392 4.02 13.70 -20.54
N ASP A 393 4.88 14.29 -21.35
CA ASP A 393 4.52 15.10 -22.54
C ASP A 393 5.39 14.70 -23.74
N PRO A 394 4.79 14.37 -24.91
CA PRO A 394 3.35 14.15 -25.11
C PRO A 394 2.87 12.89 -24.37
N TYR A 395 1.62 12.92 -23.87
CA TYR A 395 0.97 11.68 -23.42
C TYR A 395 0.38 10.96 -24.63
N GLU A 396 0.86 9.76 -24.89
CA GLU A 396 0.30 8.85 -25.90
C GLU A 396 -0.27 7.60 -25.20
N GLU A 397 -1.40 7.08 -25.66
CA GLU A 397 -1.97 5.82 -25.12
C GLU A 397 -1.06 4.61 -25.40
N THR A 398 -0.24 4.71 -26.44
CA THR A 398 0.80 3.73 -26.80
C THR A 398 2.00 4.47 -27.36
N TYR A 399 3.21 4.06 -26.96
CA TYR A 399 4.46 4.64 -27.44
C TYR A 399 5.08 3.77 -28.55
N LYS A 400 5.88 4.38 -29.43
CA LYS A 400 6.52 3.77 -30.59
C LYS A 400 8.02 4.02 -30.57
N ASP A 401 8.75 3.16 -31.27
CA ASP A 401 10.17 3.31 -31.56
C ASP A 401 10.48 4.71 -32.11
N THR A 402 11.50 5.39 -31.55
CA THR A 402 11.91 6.79 -31.78
C THR A 402 11.05 7.90 -31.16
N ASP A 403 9.99 7.58 -30.43
CA ASP A 403 9.22 8.59 -29.70
C ASP A 403 10.09 9.29 -28.65
N SER A 404 9.80 10.56 -28.38
CA SER A 404 10.52 11.37 -27.40
C SER A 404 9.55 11.92 -26.37
N PHE A 405 9.81 11.63 -25.11
CA PHE A 405 8.96 12.00 -23.99
C PHE A 405 9.73 12.80 -22.95
N VAL A 406 9.05 13.78 -22.37
CA VAL A 406 9.53 14.55 -21.23
C VAL A 406 8.71 14.19 -20.02
N PHE A 407 9.36 13.66 -19.00
CA PHE A 407 8.80 13.52 -17.67
C PHE A 407 9.05 14.79 -16.87
N TYR A 408 8.01 15.35 -16.27
CA TYR A 408 8.12 16.58 -15.49
C TYR A 408 7.21 16.55 -14.27
N GLY A 409 7.71 17.08 -13.16
CA GLY A 409 6.91 17.34 -11.95
C GLY A 409 6.04 18.59 -12.13
N GLY A 410 4.80 18.56 -11.63
CA GLY A 410 4.13 19.81 -11.27
C GLY A 410 3.15 20.43 -12.26
N GLY A 411 2.47 19.64 -13.07
CA GLY A 411 1.27 20.14 -13.76
C GLY A 411 1.50 21.20 -14.85
N SER A 412 2.71 21.66 -15.18
CA SER A 412 2.89 22.39 -16.45
C SER A 412 4.21 22.21 -17.18
N SER A 413 4.13 22.01 -18.50
CA SER A 413 5.27 22.13 -19.39
C SER A 413 5.25 23.53 -20.04
N ASN A 414 6.29 24.33 -19.76
CA ASN A 414 6.62 25.58 -20.46
C ASN A 414 5.64 26.78 -20.32
N THR A 415 4.77 26.84 -19.31
CA THR A 415 3.75 27.90 -19.21
C THR A 415 3.72 28.75 -17.94
N GLY A 416 4.41 28.36 -16.87
CA GLY A 416 4.41 29.07 -15.57
C GLY A 416 3.19 28.74 -14.67
N ASP A 417 2.75 29.69 -13.84
CA ASP A 417 1.68 29.55 -12.84
C ASP A 417 0.31 29.14 -13.44
N LEU A 418 -0.29 28.06 -12.93
CA LEU A 418 -1.68 27.68 -13.19
C LEU A 418 -2.54 27.97 -11.95
N THR A 419 -3.49 28.90 -12.06
CA THR A 419 -4.49 29.19 -11.03
C THR A 419 -5.85 28.66 -11.47
N VAL A 420 -6.47 27.80 -10.65
CA VAL A 420 -7.79 27.24 -10.95
C VAL A 420 -8.84 27.78 -9.98
N THR A 421 -9.96 28.22 -10.52
CA THR A 421 -11.18 28.60 -9.80
C THR A 421 -12.29 27.59 -10.10
N GLU A 422 -13.46 27.73 -9.47
CA GLU A 422 -14.60 26.81 -9.64
C GLU A 422 -15.00 26.57 -11.12
N ASN A 423 -14.76 27.53 -12.01
CA ASN A 423 -15.17 27.46 -13.40
C ASN A 423 -14.12 27.90 -14.42
N SER A 424 -12.88 28.22 -14.01
CA SER A 424 -11.87 28.70 -14.95
C SER A 424 -10.44 28.40 -14.49
N ALA A 425 -9.51 28.36 -15.43
CA ALA A 425 -8.08 28.32 -15.17
C ALA A 425 -7.41 29.55 -15.77
N THR A 426 -6.37 30.06 -15.10
CA THR A 426 -5.50 31.13 -15.60
C THR A 426 -4.05 30.65 -15.61
N VAL A 427 -3.35 30.87 -16.71
CA VAL A 427 -1.97 30.46 -16.94
C VAL A 427 -1.10 31.71 -17.13
N LYS A 428 -0.03 31.84 -16.35
CA LYS A 428 0.90 32.99 -16.39
C LYS A 428 2.35 32.52 -16.42
N ASP A 429 3.24 33.25 -17.08
CA ASP A 429 4.67 32.99 -17.07
C ASP A 429 5.34 33.38 -15.73
N MET A 430 6.65 33.13 -15.62
CA MET A 430 7.46 33.41 -14.43
C MET A 430 7.46 34.88 -13.99
N ASP A 431 7.26 35.79 -14.93
CA ASP A 431 7.24 37.23 -14.67
C ASP A 431 5.82 37.70 -14.33
N GLY A 432 4.86 36.76 -14.24
CA GLY A 432 3.46 36.99 -13.95
C GLY A 432 2.64 37.46 -15.16
N ASN A 433 3.18 37.37 -16.39
CA ASN A 433 2.46 37.77 -17.60
C ASN A 433 1.53 36.65 -18.07
N PRO A 434 0.36 36.96 -18.65
CA PRO A 434 -0.55 35.93 -19.12
C PRO A 434 -0.02 35.13 -20.32
N VAL A 435 -0.29 33.83 -20.34
CA VAL A 435 0.14 32.94 -21.42
C VAL A 435 -1.03 32.58 -22.31
N GLU A 436 -1.12 33.23 -23.46
CA GLU A 436 -2.09 32.89 -24.53
C GLU A 436 -1.74 31.57 -25.22
N GLY A 437 -2.72 30.74 -25.53
CA GLY A 437 -2.51 29.51 -26.30
C GLY A 437 -1.96 28.32 -25.50
N ALA A 438 -2.09 28.34 -24.17
CA ALA A 438 -1.84 27.18 -23.32
C ALA A 438 -3.09 26.30 -23.26
N THR A 439 -2.93 24.99 -23.35
CA THR A 439 -3.99 24.01 -23.15
C THR A 439 -4.06 23.63 -21.68
N VAL A 440 -5.25 23.54 -21.08
CA VAL A 440 -5.44 23.09 -19.70
C VAL A 440 -6.09 21.70 -19.69
N ILE A 441 -5.45 20.74 -19.05
CA ILE A 441 -5.85 19.34 -18.97
C ILE A 441 -6.34 19.06 -17.55
N TYR A 442 -7.41 18.29 -17.38
CA TYR A 442 -7.86 17.87 -16.05
C TYR A 442 -8.35 16.43 -15.98
N TYR A 443 -8.10 15.81 -14.81
CA TYR A 443 -8.29 14.39 -14.53
C TYR A 443 -9.25 14.22 -13.35
N THR A 444 -10.23 13.33 -13.43
CA THR A 444 -11.08 12.97 -12.27
C THR A 444 -10.32 12.08 -11.31
N LYS A 445 -10.42 12.38 -10.01
CA LYS A 445 -9.78 11.62 -8.92
C LYS A 445 -10.19 10.14 -8.83
N ASP A 446 -11.32 9.76 -9.43
CA ASP A 446 -11.85 8.39 -9.36
C ASP A 446 -11.48 7.51 -10.58
N THR A 447 -11.01 8.11 -11.68
CA THR A 447 -10.58 7.41 -12.90
C THR A 447 -9.16 7.84 -13.26
N MET A 448 -8.25 7.55 -12.32
CA MET A 448 -6.88 8.02 -12.27
C MET A 448 -5.93 7.42 -13.34
N LYS A 449 -6.45 6.93 -14.48
CA LYS A 449 -5.65 6.36 -15.58
C LYS A 449 -5.94 6.96 -16.95
N THR A 450 -6.90 7.88 -17.09
CA THR A 450 -7.27 8.46 -18.39
C THR A 450 -7.65 9.94 -18.23
N PRO A 451 -7.12 10.88 -19.05
CA PRO A 451 -7.53 12.28 -18.99
C PRO A 451 -9.03 12.41 -19.26
N THR A 452 -9.78 12.97 -18.30
CA THR A 452 -11.25 13.00 -18.39
C THR A 452 -11.74 14.07 -19.35
N LYS A 453 -11.04 15.22 -19.47
CA LYS A 453 -11.36 16.30 -20.43
C LYS A 453 -10.15 17.23 -20.67
N VAL A 454 -10.11 17.84 -21.86
CA VAL A 454 -9.17 18.90 -22.25
C VAL A 454 -9.96 20.21 -22.42
N ALA A 455 -9.65 21.21 -21.60
CA ALA A 455 -10.11 22.58 -21.84
C ALA A 455 -9.13 23.29 -22.80
N THR A 456 -9.68 24.08 -23.72
CA THR A 456 -8.96 24.61 -24.89
C THR A 456 -7.94 25.71 -24.54
N LEU A 457 -7.28 26.21 -25.59
CA LEU A 457 -6.29 27.30 -25.57
C LEU A 457 -6.75 28.49 -24.73
N THR A 458 -5.92 28.89 -23.78
CA THR A 458 -6.07 30.13 -23.01
C THR A 458 -6.12 31.37 -23.92
N ASP A 459 -6.92 32.35 -23.53
CA ASP A 459 -7.04 33.63 -24.24
C ASP A 459 -5.83 34.55 -24.04
N GLU A 460 -5.87 35.77 -24.59
CA GLU A 460 -4.83 36.80 -24.43
C GLU A 460 -4.53 37.19 -22.96
N ASN A 461 -5.44 36.86 -22.03
CA ASN A 461 -5.28 37.05 -20.59
C ASN A 461 -4.88 35.74 -19.88
N GLY A 462 -4.44 34.74 -20.62
CA GLY A 462 -4.03 33.45 -20.10
C GLY A 462 -5.17 32.64 -19.50
N LYS A 463 -6.43 32.99 -19.78
CA LYS A 463 -7.59 32.37 -19.13
C LYS A 463 -8.30 31.36 -20.04
N VAL A 464 -8.79 30.27 -19.45
CA VAL A 464 -9.69 29.30 -20.09
C VAL A 464 -10.85 28.95 -19.14
N GLU A 465 -12.05 28.76 -19.67
CA GLU A 465 -13.20 28.28 -18.90
C GLU A 465 -13.19 26.75 -18.78
N LEU A 466 -13.53 26.23 -17.61
CA LEU A 466 -13.52 24.81 -17.27
C LEU A 466 -14.95 24.29 -17.14
N ALA A 467 -15.18 23.07 -17.64
CA ALA A 467 -16.44 22.34 -17.47
C ALA A 467 -16.27 21.25 -16.41
N ILE A 468 -16.16 21.69 -15.15
CA ILE A 468 -15.96 20.87 -13.95
C ILE A 468 -17.11 21.08 -12.95
N GLU A 469 -17.37 20.09 -12.10
CA GLU A 469 -18.43 20.15 -11.08
C GLU A 469 -17.93 20.76 -9.77
N GLU A 470 -17.01 20.07 -9.09
CA GLU A 470 -16.34 20.51 -7.85
C GLU A 470 -14.84 20.40 -8.07
N ILE A 471 -14.10 21.50 -7.85
CA ILE A 471 -12.65 21.57 -8.11
C ILE A 471 -11.87 20.44 -7.41
N GLU A 472 -12.33 20.03 -6.24
CA GLU A 472 -11.74 19.00 -5.39
C GLU A 472 -11.78 17.59 -6.01
N LYS A 473 -12.64 17.35 -7.01
CA LYS A 473 -12.73 16.06 -7.71
C LYS A 473 -11.73 15.91 -8.84
N TYR A 474 -10.91 16.94 -9.10
CA TYR A 474 -10.05 16.99 -10.27
C TYR A 474 -8.59 17.35 -9.93
N HIS A 475 -7.67 16.82 -10.74
CA HIS A 475 -6.30 17.31 -10.87
C HIS A 475 -6.17 18.14 -12.16
N PHE A 476 -5.35 19.19 -12.15
CA PHE A 476 -5.22 20.12 -13.27
C PHE A 476 -3.77 20.26 -13.72
N ALA A 477 -3.60 20.43 -15.03
CA ALA A 477 -2.33 20.74 -15.66
C ALA A 477 -2.50 21.75 -16.79
N ALA A 478 -1.45 22.47 -17.18
CA ALA A 478 -1.42 23.36 -18.33
C ALA A 478 -0.17 23.10 -19.18
N HIS A 479 -0.25 23.26 -20.50
CA HIS A 479 0.95 23.20 -21.35
C HIS A 479 0.79 24.08 -22.58
N LYS A 480 1.89 24.61 -23.12
CA LYS A 480 1.90 25.38 -24.38
C LYS A 480 2.96 24.81 -25.30
N ILE A 481 2.49 24.30 -26.45
CA ILE A 481 3.37 23.80 -27.50
C ILE A 481 4.05 25.01 -28.16
N ASN A 482 5.37 25.09 -28.05
CA ASN A 482 6.18 26.04 -28.83
C ASN A 482 6.09 25.67 -30.31
N THR A 483 5.11 26.21 -31.02
CA THR A 483 4.92 26.03 -32.47
C THR A 483 5.90 26.93 -33.23
N GLY A 484 7.19 26.66 -33.11
CA GLY A 484 8.25 27.32 -33.86
C GLY A 484 9.16 26.29 -34.51
N VAL A 485 8.81 25.90 -35.75
CA VAL A 485 9.65 25.23 -36.77
C VAL A 485 10.90 24.51 -36.25
N TYR A 486 10.81 23.18 -36.13
CA TYR A 486 11.97 22.29 -36.04
C TYR A 486 12.92 22.48 -37.24
N PRO A 487 14.21 22.79 -37.04
CA PRO A 487 15.24 22.36 -37.95
C PRO A 487 15.88 21.06 -37.44
N GLU A 488 15.72 20.01 -38.23
CA GLU A 488 16.60 18.83 -38.31
C GLU A 488 18.10 19.19 -38.36
N PRO A 489 18.98 18.19 -38.14
CA PRO A 489 19.66 17.87 -36.90
C PRO A 489 21.06 18.53 -36.84
N ASP A 490 21.74 18.34 -35.72
CA ASP A 490 23.08 18.82 -35.38
C ASP A 490 23.16 20.23 -34.76
N ASN A 491 23.57 20.20 -33.48
CA ASN A 491 24.25 21.26 -32.72
C ASN A 491 23.35 22.25 -31.96
N GLY A 492 23.04 21.91 -30.70
CA GLY A 492 22.81 22.90 -29.64
C GLY A 492 21.39 23.46 -29.53
N LEU A 493 20.43 22.61 -29.22
CA LEU A 493 19.09 23.04 -28.85
C LEU A 493 19.12 23.83 -27.52
N VAL A 494 18.53 25.02 -27.59
CA VAL A 494 18.48 26.03 -26.53
C VAL A 494 17.56 25.55 -25.40
N ARG A 495 18.10 25.56 -24.18
CA ARG A 495 17.36 25.32 -22.94
C ARG A 495 16.31 26.42 -22.72
N THR A 496 15.09 26.03 -22.43
CA THR A 496 14.31 26.73 -21.40
C THR A 496 14.41 25.90 -20.13
N LEU A 497 14.94 26.49 -19.05
CA LEU A 497 14.96 25.84 -17.74
C LEU A 497 13.51 25.48 -17.37
N PRO A 498 13.22 24.25 -16.91
CA PRO A 498 12.00 24.00 -16.15
C PRO A 498 12.00 24.96 -14.95
N VAL A 499 10.81 25.41 -14.57
CA VAL A 499 10.64 26.40 -13.52
C VAL A 499 9.76 25.80 -12.44
N MET A 500 10.27 25.87 -11.22
CA MET A 500 9.66 25.48 -9.95
C MET A 500 8.13 25.68 -9.90
N LEU A 501 7.39 24.61 -9.62
CA LEU A 501 6.19 24.77 -8.81
C LEU A 501 6.63 25.26 -7.42
N SER A 502 6.10 26.39 -6.98
CA SER A 502 6.03 26.60 -5.53
C SER A 502 5.06 25.56 -5.00
N VAL A 503 5.56 24.57 -4.26
CA VAL A 503 4.72 23.70 -3.45
C VAL A 503 3.76 24.60 -2.68
N LYS A 504 2.44 24.35 -2.81
CA LYS A 504 1.45 25.14 -2.08
C LYS A 504 1.72 24.94 -0.60
N GLU A 505 2.38 25.92 -0.02
CA GLU A 505 2.68 26.01 1.39
C GLU A 505 1.56 26.79 2.06
N VAL A 506 1.02 26.24 3.12
CA VAL A 506 0.13 26.98 4.02
C VAL A 506 0.80 27.05 5.38
N LYS A 507 0.93 28.26 5.90
CA LYS A 507 1.41 28.49 7.25
C LYS A 507 0.23 28.53 8.18
N VAL A 508 0.12 27.50 9.01
CA VAL A 508 -0.93 27.41 10.03
C VAL A 508 -0.33 27.67 11.40
N ASN A 509 -1.15 28.10 12.35
CA ASN A 509 -0.77 28.22 13.75
C ASN A 509 -1.37 27.06 14.51
N MET A 510 -0.53 26.26 15.18
CA MET A 510 -0.98 25.03 15.82
C MET A 510 -0.60 24.95 17.29
N ALA A 511 -1.50 24.38 18.10
CA ALA A 511 -1.25 24.00 19.48
C ALA A 511 -1.98 22.70 19.86
N LEU A 512 -1.43 21.96 20.84
CA LEU A 512 -2.07 20.80 21.49
C LEU A 512 -2.23 21.04 22.98
N ILE A 513 -3.39 20.69 23.53
CA ILE A 513 -3.71 20.76 24.96
C ILE A 513 -4.07 19.37 25.49
N ASP A 514 -3.36 18.92 26.53
CA ASP A 514 -3.58 17.61 27.15
C ASP A 514 -4.83 17.55 28.04
N ASN A 515 -5.05 16.38 28.65
CA ASN A 515 -6.14 16.09 29.57
C ASN A 515 -6.11 16.89 30.89
N ASN A 516 -5.00 17.58 31.20
CA ASN A 516 -4.86 18.46 32.36
C ASN A 516 -4.99 19.96 31.98
N GLY A 517 -5.25 20.27 30.71
CA GLY A 517 -5.28 21.64 30.21
C GLY A 517 -3.89 22.24 29.99
N LYS A 518 -2.83 21.43 29.98
CA LYS A 518 -1.45 21.87 29.73
C LYS A 518 -1.17 21.86 28.23
N VAL A 519 -0.49 22.91 27.76
CA VAL A 519 -0.02 22.99 26.37
C VAL A 519 1.17 22.03 26.20
N ILE A 520 0.97 20.98 25.41
CA ILE A 520 2.00 19.96 25.15
C ILE A 520 2.71 20.17 23.81
N TYR A 521 2.14 20.98 22.92
CA TYR A 521 2.75 21.42 21.67
C TYR A 521 2.25 22.82 21.28
N GLY A 522 3.12 23.63 20.67
CA GLY A 522 2.78 24.99 20.25
C GLY A 522 2.53 25.96 21.42
N PRO A 523 1.93 27.15 21.17
CA PRO A 523 1.45 27.63 19.89
C PRO A 523 2.63 28.03 18.99
N GLN A 524 2.75 27.40 17.83
CA GLN A 524 3.79 27.71 16.86
C GLN A 524 3.26 27.65 15.43
N SER A 525 3.99 28.27 14.50
CA SER A 525 3.61 28.22 13.10
C SER A 525 4.22 26.97 12.46
N LEU A 526 3.39 26.19 11.80
CA LEU A 526 3.81 25.06 10.97
C LEU A 526 3.66 25.46 9.51
N THR A 527 4.61 25.04 8.68
CA THR A 527 4.50 25.17 7.22
C THR A 527 4.12 23.81 6.70
N LEU A 528 2.87 23.65 6.29
CA LEU A 528 2.41 22.41 5.67
C LEU A 528 2.62 22.53 4.17
N LYS A 529 3.09 21.46 3.57
CA LYS A 529 3.26 21.38 2.14
C LYS A 529 2.21 20.46 1.56
N GLY A 530 1.69 20.84 0.39
CA GLY A 530 0.65 20.06 -0.29
C GLY A 530 1.09 18.63 -0.67
N ASN A 531 2.38 18.34 -0.56
CA ASN A 531 3.01 17.06 -0.89
C ASN A 531 3.37 16.20 0.32
N ASP A 532 3.09 16.66 1.55
CA ASP A 532 3.35 15.89 2.76
C ASP A 532 2.31 14.75 2.91
N LYS A 533 2.62 13.74 3.74
CA LYS A 533 1.86 12.46 3.91
C LYS A 533 0.34 12.59 4.01
N PHE A 534 -0.17 13.65 4.63
CA PHE A 534 -1.61 13.95 4.71
C PHE A 534 -1.98 15.32 4.11
N GLY A 535 -1.07 15.90 3.32
CA GLY A 535 -1.23 17.18 2.63
C GLY A 535 -1.61 18.34 3.55
N LEU A 536 -2.40 19.27 3.00
CA LEU A 536 -2.84 20.48 3.68
C LEU A 536 -4.04 20.24 4.62
N THR A 537 -4.03 19.17 5.41
CA THR A 537 -5.17 18.78 6.25
C THR A 537 -4.92 19.03 7.73
N ALA A 538 -5.97 19.01 8.56
CA ALA A 538 -5.84 19.09 10.01
C ALA A 538 -5.05 17.90 10.61
N LEU A 539 -5.10 16.74 9.95
CA LEU A 539 -4.25 15.60 10.28
C LEU A 539 -2.81 15.79 9.77
N GLY A 540 -2.61 16.40 8.60
CA GLY A 540 -1.29 16.81 8.11
C GLY A 540 -0.59 17.77 9.05
N ALA A 541 -1.34 18.69 9.66
CA ALA A 541 -0.82 19.54 10.72
C ALA A 541 -0.36 18.75 11.95
N LEU A 542 -1.07 17.68 12.32
CA LEU A 542 -0.67 16.81 13.43
C LEU A 542 0.59 15.99 13.10
N GLU A 543 0.69 15.43 11.90
CA GLU A 543 1.91 14.73 11.44
C GLU A 543 3.14 15.64 11.48
N GLU A 544 3.02 16.89 11.02
CA GLU A 544 4.11 17.87 11.00
C GLU A 544 4.62 18.23 12.41
N THR A 545 3.88 17.88 13.46
CA THR A 545 4.38 18.02 14.84
C THR A 545 5.50 17.04 15.19
N GLY A 546 5.60 15.91 14.47
CA GLY A 546 6.51 14.80 14.79
C GLY A 546 6.17 14.06 16.09
N LEU A 547 5.00 14.30 16.68
CA LEU A 547 4.55 13.59 17.88
C LEU A 547 4.05 12.19 17.51
N ASP A 548 4.31 11.21 18.38
CA ASP A 548 3.70 9.90 18.26
C ASP A 548 2.17 10.03 18.34
N TYR A 549 1.43 9.39 17.46
CA TYR A 549 -0.02 9.31 17.52
C TYR A 549 -0.50 7.99 16.90
N LEU A 550 -1.72 7.57 17.24
CA LEU A 550 -2.37 6.42 16.62
C LEU A 550 -3.67 6.85 15.96
N ILE A 551 -3.92 6.32 14.75
CA ILE A 551 -5.20 6.46 14.04
C ILE A 551 -5.85 5.09 13.98
N SER A 552 -7.17 5.04 14.14
CA SER A 552 -7.93 3.83 13.98
C SER A 552 -7.97 3.37 12.52
N THR A 553 -7.68 2.09 12.26
CA THR A 553 -7.78 1.50 10.91
C THR A 553 -9.21 1.29 10.42
N SER A 554 -10.21 1.62 11.24
CA SER A 554 -11.63 1.34 10.98
C SER A 554 -12.47 2.59 10.74
N ASN A 555 -12.01 3.77 11.18
CA ASN A 555 -12.82 4.99 11.16
C ASN A 555 -12.01 6.30 11.09
N ASP A 556 -10.69 6.24 10.89
CA ASP A 556 -9.79 7.38 10.71
C ASP A 556 -9.76 8.41 11.87
N PHE A 557 -10.27 8.04 13.05
CA PHE A 557 -10.15 8.87 14.25
C PHE A 557 -8.79 8.71 14.92
N VAL A 558 -8.28 9.81 15.49
CA VAL A 558 -7.09 9.79 16.34
C VAL A 558 -7.45 9.13 17.67
N GLU A 559 -6.83 7.98 17.94
CA GLU A 559 -7.05 7.16 19.14
C GLU A 559 -6.15 7.58 20.30
N SER A 560 -4.96 8.09 19.99
CA SER A 560 -4.02 8.62 20.98
C SER A 560 -3.06 9.65 20.36
N ILE A 561 -2.57 10.56 21.18
CA ILE A 561 -1.43 11.44 20.87
C ILE A 561 -0.47 11.33 22.06
N GLN A 562 0.81 11.12 21.77
CA GLN A 562 1.83 10.63 22.70
C GLN A 562 1.31 9.41 23.48
N THR A 563 1.41 9.45 24.81
CA THR A 563 0.96 8.36 25.70
C THR A 563 -0.49 8.52 26.17
N ILE A 564 -1.24 9.50 25.65
CA ILE A 564 -2.60 9.82 26.11
C ILE A 564 -3.60 9.23 25.11
N ALA A 565 -4.23 8.12 25.50
CA ALA A 565 -5.27 7.46 24.71
C ALA A 565 -6.68 7.95 25.07
N ASN A 566 -7.61 7.83 24.13
CA ASN A 566 -9.03 8.07 24.37
C ASN A 566 -9.59 7.07 25.41
N GLU A 567 -10.52 7.52 26.25
CA GLU A 567 -11.15 6.70 27.28
C GLU A 567 -12.67 6.95 27.35
N GLY A 568 -13.46 5.99 26.88
CA GLY A 568 -14.92 6.06 26.90
C GLY A 568 -15.46 7.20 26.03
N LEU A 569 -16.09 8.21 26.64
CA LEU A 569 -16.57 9.42 25.96
C LEU A 569 -15.55 10.55 25.95
N ASN A 570 -14.38 10.34 26.58
CA ASN A 570 -13.29 11.29 26.61
C ASN A 570 -12.30 10.97 25.50
N GLY A 571 -11.74 11.99 24.85
CA GLY A 571 -10.78 11.76 23.80
C GLY A 571 -10.31 13.01 23.08
N TRP A 572 -9.41 12.78 22.13
CA TRP A 572 -8.83 13.80 21.28
C TRP A 572 -9.85 14.38 20.32
N MET A 573 -9.96 15.71 20.35
CA MET A 573 -10.77 16.52 19.46
C MET A 573 -9.87 17.51 18.72
N TYR A 574 -10.34 18.01 17.59
CA TYR A 574 -9.68 19.09 16.87
C TYR A 574 -10.65 20.21 16.53
N ALA A 575 -10.11 21.43 16.41
CA ALA A 575 -10.83 22.62 15.98
C ALA A 575 -9.98 23.40 14.99
N VAL A 576 -10.64 24.02 14.01
CA VAL A 576 -10.02 24.93 13.05
C VAL A 576 -10.71 26.28 13.16
N ASN A 577 -9.93 27.34 13.38
CA ASN A 577 -10.42 28.72 13.54
C ASN A 577 -11.48 28.88 14.64
N GLY A 578 -11.39 28.06 15.70
CA GLY A 578 -12.30 28.11 16.84
C GLY A 578 -13.62 27.36 16.64
N GLU A 579 -13.75 26.56 15.57
CA GLU A 579 -14.92 25.72 15.29
C GLU A 579 -14.53 24.25 15.18
N THR A 580 -15.40 23.35 15.64
CA THR A 580 -15.23 21.89 15.46
C THR A 580 -15.82 21.49 14.10
N PRO A 581 -15.00 21.07 13.12
CA PRO A 581 -15.52 20.70 11.82
C PRO A 581 -16.35 19.39 11.90
N PRO A 582 -17.41 19.24 11.07
CA PRO A 582 -18.26 18.05 11.07
C PRO A 582 -17.68 16.89 10.21
N VAL A 583 -16.37 16.86 10.04
CA VAL A 583 -15.63 15.94 9.16
C VAL A 583 -14.41 15.39 9.89
N ALA A 584 -13.82 14.30 9.41
CA ALA A 584 -12.59 13.76 9.99
C ALA A 584 -11.41 14.74 9.79
N ALA A 585 -10.38 14.66 10.64
CA ALA A 585 -9.21 15.54 10.53
C ALA A 585 -8.45 15.38 9.20
N LEU A 586 -8.50 14.17 8.61
CA LEU A 586 -7.98 13.87 7.28
C LEU A 586 -8.75 14.57 6.15
N GLU A 587 -10.04 14.83 6.35
CA GLU A 587 -10.91 15.46 5.34
C GLU A 587 -10.91 16.99 5.44
N LYS A 588 -10.46 17.55 6.58
CA LYS A 588 -10.46 19.00 6.80
C LYS A 588 -9.22 19.65 6.18
N THR A 589 -9.38 20.19 4.97
CA THR A 589 -8.39 21.06 4.32
C THR A 589 -8.19 22.40 5.05
N LEU A 590 -6.94 22.86 5.09
CA LEU A 590 -6.45 24.07 5.73
C LEU A 590 -5.97 25.09 4.68
N VAL A 591 -6.02 26.36 5.05
CA VAL A 591 -5.50 27.49 4.28
C VAL A 591 -4.49 28.30 5.08
N ASP A 592 -3.74 29.18 4.40
CA ASP A 592 -2.74 30.03 5.03
C ASP A 592 -3.37 30.91 6.13
N GLY A 593 -2.75 30.91 7.31
CA GLY A 593 -3.21 31.62 8.49
C GLY A 593 -4.18 30.85 9.39
N ASP A 594 -4.65 29.66 9.00
CA ASP A 594 -5.57 28.87 9.83
C ASP A 594 -4.98 28.56 11.21
N VAL A 595 -5.87 28.53 12.21
CA VAL A 595 -5.55 28.20 13.60
C VAL A 595 -6.07 26.79 13.92
N VAL A 596 -5.16 25.85 14.12
CA VAL A 596 -5.46 24.44 14.40
C VAL A 596 -5.22 24.14 15.87
N LEU A 597 -6.27 23.72 16.58
CA LEU A 597 -6.19 23.31 17.99
C LEU A 597 -6.57 21.85 18.12
N TRP A 598 -5.65 21.04 18.61
CA TRP A 598 -5.96 19.70 19.12
C TRP A 598 -6.10 19.77 20.64
N TYR A 599 -7.12 19.15 21.20
CA TYR A 599 -7.37 19.19 22.63
C TYR A 599 -8.02 17.90 23.13
N TYR A 600 -7.62 17.46 24.31
CA TYR A 600 -8.26 16.33 24.97
C TYR A 600 -9.55 16.79 25.66
N SER A 601 -10.69 16.26 25.21
CA SER A 601 -12.00 16.56 25.80
C SER A 601 -12.37 15.54 26.86
N THR A 602 -12.80 16.02 28.03
CA THR A 602 -13.28 15.18 29.15
C THR A 602 -14.80 15.24 29.34
N SER A 603 -15.53 15.88 28.42
CA SER A 603 -17.00 15.94 28.44
C SER A 603 -17.53 16.34 27.06
N ALA A 604 -18.68 15.77 26.69
CA ALA A 604 -19.43 16.15 25.48
C ALA A 604 -19.89 17.61 25.47
N THR A 605 -19.83 18.32 26.61
CA THR A 605 -20.21 19.74 26.74
C THR A 605 -19.04 20.68 26.95
N THR A 606 -17.80 20.18 27.03
CA THR A 606 -16.61 21.03 27.13
C THR A 606 -16.46 21.80 25.84
N GLY A 607 -16.59 23.14 25.93
CA GLY A 607 -16.36 24.03 24.79
C GLY A 607 -14.91 23.96 24.33
N ILE A 608 -14.67 24.39 23.09
CA ILE A 608 -13.30 24.46 22.52
C ILE A 608 -12.45 25.36 23.42
N PRO A 609 -11.29 24.87 23.93
CA PRO A 609 -10.38 25.70 24.72
C PRO A 609 -9.89 26.92 23.93
N ALA A 610 -9.54 28.00 24.62
CA ALA A 610 -8.94 29.15 23.96
C ALA A 610 -7.58 28.77 23.36
N PHE A 611 -7.29 29.22 22.13
CA PHE A 611 -5.99 29.00 21.52
C PHE A 611 -4.88 29.67 22.35
N PRO A 612 -3.79 28.96 22.69
CA PRO A 612 -2.73 29.52 23.51
C PRO A 612 -2.05 30.73 22.85
N VAL A 613 -1.66 31.73 23.66
CA VAL A 613 -0.95 32.91 23.16
C VAL A 613 0.53 32.60 22.97
N LYS A 614 1.07 32.87 21.77
CA LYS A 614 2.51 32.73 21.48
C LYS A 614 3.35 33.62 22.39
N THR A 615 4.22 33.00 23.18
CA THR A 615 5.17 33.71 24.03
C THR A 615 6.34 34.21 23.19
N SER A 616 6.63 35.50 23.22
CA SER A 616 7.74 36.12 22.49
C SER A 616 8.47 37.15 23.36
N PHE A 617 9.75 37.39 23.06
CA PHE A 617 10.60 38.29 23.82
C PHE A 617 11.28 39.31 22.90
N THR A 618 11.33 40.56 23.35
CA THR A 618 11.83 41.70 22.58
C THR A 618 13.33 41.66 22.29
N ASP A 619 14.09 40.91 23.08
CA ASP A 619 15.54 40.71 22.95
C ASP A 619 15.93 39.38 22.27
N VAL A 620 14.96 38.63 21.75
CA VAL A 620 15.16 37.39 20.97
C VAL A 620 14.77 37.64 19.51
N GLY A 621 15.61 38.41 18.82
CA GLY A 621 15.43 38.81 17.42
C GLY A 621 16.16 37.89 16.42
N ALA A 622 16.35 38.39 15.19
CA ALA A 622 17.01 37.63 14.11
C ALA A 622 18.45 37.19 14.46
N ASN A 623 19.16 37.94 15.30
CA ASN A 623 20.49 37.59 15.81
C ASN A 623 20.48 36.38 16.77
N MET A 624 19.30 35.91 17.18
CA MET A 624 19.08 34.75 18.04
C MET A 624 18.28 33.65 17.33
N ALA A 625 18.21 33.66 16.00
CA ALA A 625 17.44 32.67 15.23
C ALA A 625 17.78 31.22 15.63
N TRP A 626 19.05 30.93 15.95
CA TRP A 626 19.52 29.61 16.38
C TRP A 626 18.93 29.10 17.71
N ALA A 627 18.43 30.00 18.57
CA ALA A 627 17.84 29.66 19.87
C ALA A 627 16.37 30.06 19.99
N LYS A 628 15.87 30.88 19.07
CA LYS A 628 14.56 31.54 19.18
C LYS A 628 13.43 30.53 19.35
N GLU A 629 13.39 29.51 18.51
CA GLU A 629 12.38 28.46 18.57
C GLU A 629 12.40 27.73 19.91
N ALA A 630 13.58 27.26 20.34
CA ALA A 630 13.75 26.59 21.63
C ALA A 630 13.29 27.47 22.81
N ILE A 631 13.63 28.77 22.78
CA ILE A 631 13.23 29.73 23.82
C ILE A 631 11.71 29.91 23.85
N GLU A 632 11.09 30.17 22.69
CA GLU A 632 9.65 30.40 22.58
C GLU A 632 8.84 29.15 22.95
N ALA A 633 9.29 27.97 22.49
CA ALA A 633 8.64 26.69 22.78
C ALA A 633 8.71 26.32 24.27
N LEU A 634 9.88 26.41 24.89
CA LEU A 634 10.02 26.14 26.33
C LEU A 634 9.26 27.17 27.18
N ALA A 635 9.15 28.42 26.72
CA ALA A 635 8.40 29.43 27.42
C ALA A 635 6.89 29.20 27.33
N ALA A 636 6.40 28.75 26.17
CA ALA A 636 5.01 28.32 26.00
C ALA A 636 4.66 27.11 26.89
N LYS A 637 5.58 26.15 27.05
CA LYS A 637 5.44 25.01 27.98
C LYS A 637 5.57 25.41 29.47
N GLY A 638 5.87 26.67 29.78
CA GLY A 638 6.10 27.16 31.14
C GLY A 638 7.42 26.72 31.79
N ILE A 639 8.26 25.99 31.05
CA ILE A 639 9.53 25.40 31.52
C ILE A 639 10.57 26.49 31.78
N ILE A 640 10.67 27.47 30.88
CA ILE A 640 11.57 28.63 31.04
C ILE A 640 10.77 29.92 30.99
N GLN A 641 11.14 30.90 31.81
CA GLN A 641 10.40 32.16 31.91
C GLN A 641 11.30 33.35 31.56
N GLY A 642 10.70 34.40 30.99
CA GLY A 642 11.37 35.67 30.79
C GLY A 642 11.77 36.33 32.12
N THR A 643 12.61 37.34 32.04
CA THR A 643 13.14 38.06 33.21
C THR A 643 12.31 39.29 33.58
N GLY A 644 11.23 39.56 32.84
CA GLY A 644 10.39 40.74 32.97
C GLY A 644 10.50 41.67 31.76
N ASP A 645 9.65 42.69 31.67
CA ASP A 645 9.64 43.71 30.59
C ASP A 645 9.66 43.13 29.16
N ASN A 646 9.03 41.97 28.96
CA ASN A 646 9.07 41.19 27.71
C ASN A 646 10.49 40.86 27.25
N LYS A 647 11.43 40.58 28.16
CA LYS A 647 12.80 40.15 27.87
C LYS A 647 13.08 38.73 28.35
N PHE A 648 14.00 38.06 27.67
CA PHE A 648 14.49 36.73 28.00
C PHE A 648 15.94 36.71 28.52
N GLU A 649 16.76 37.69 28.12
CA GLU A 649 18.21 37.77 28.34
C GLU A 649 19.00 36.57 27.80
N PRO A 650 18.96 36.31 26.47
CA PRO A 650 19.51 35.08 25.88
C PRO A 650 21.01 34.87 26.14
N ASN A 651 21.79 35.94 26.19
CA ASN A 651 23.25 35.89 26.39
C ASN A 651 23.68 35.88 27.86
N ARG A 652 22.75 36.02 28.81
CA ARG A 652 23.10 36.03 30.23
C ARG A 652 23.45 34.58 30.65
N PRO A 653 24.59 34.36 31.33
CA PRO A 653 24.86 33.07 31.98
C PRO A 653 23.75 32.70 32.96
N ILE A 654 23.32 31.44 32.94
CA ILE A 654 22.30 30.94 33.86
C ILE A 654 22.95 30.46 35.17
N THR A 655 22.31 30.75 36.31
CA THR A 655 22.82 30.28 37.60
C THR A 655 22.47 28.81 37.83
N ARG A 656 23.19 28.16 38.75
CA ARG A 656 22.90 26.78 39.18
C ARG A 656 21.47 26.65 39.72
N ALA A 657 20.98 27.63 40.49
CA ALA A 657 19.60 27.65 40.99
C ALA A 657 18.56 27.75 39.86
N GLU A 658 18.79 28.64 38.89
CA GLU A 658 17.93 28.78 37.72
C GLU A 658 17.90 27.50 36.88
N PHE A 659 19.06 26.89 36.64
CA PHE A 659 19.14 25.65 35.89
C PHE A 659 18.40 24.50 36.59
N SER A 660 18.55 24.35 37.91
CA SER A 660 17.81 23.33 38.67
C SER A 660 16.30 23.49 38.58
N LYS A 661 15.79 24.72 38.59
CA LYS A 661 14.36 24.96 38.36
C LYS A 661 13.93 24.46 36.99
N VAL A 662 14.62 24.89 35.93
CA VAL A 662 14.22 24.54 34.56
C VAL A 662 14.26 23.03 34.35
N VAL A 663 15.28 22.33 34.88
CA VAL A 663 15.36 20.85 34.82
C VAL A 663 14.18 20.17 35.50
N VAL A 664 13.77 20.63 36.69
CA VAL A 664 12.61 20.06 37.39
C VAL A 664 11.33 20.29 36.60
N GLU A 665 11.14 21.48 36.05
CA GLU A 665 9.98 21.80 35.20
C GLU A 665 9.98 20.97 33.91
N THR A 666 11.16 20.71 33.32
CA THR A 666 11.30 19.84 32.14
C THR A 666 10.83 18.42 32.41
N LEU A 667 11.08 17.86 33.60
CA LEU A 667 10.66 16.50 33.93
C LEU A 667 9.17 16.38 34.22
N GLY A 668 8.48 17.47 34.58
CA GLY A 668 7.02 17.49 34.72
C GLY A 668 6.43 16.56 35.80
N GLU A 669 7.26 15.93 36.63
CA GLU A 669 6.84 15.00 37.67
C GLU A 669 6.50 15.74 38.99
N ASP A 670 5.44 15.29 39.67
CA ASP A 670 5.13 15.67 41.06
C ASP A 670 6.13 15.02 42.03
N ILE A 671 7.38 15.50 42.02
CA ILE A 671 8.42 15.04 42.93
C ILE A 671 8.10 15.61 44.33
N VAL A 672 7.70 14.73 45.24
CA VAL A 672 7.52 15.09 46.65
C VAL A 672 8.89 15.40 47.26
N SER A 673 9.10 16.66 47.67
CA SER A 673 10.38 17.07 48.26
C SER A 673 10.57 16.46 49.64
N GLU A 674 11.67 15.73 49.89
CA GLU A 674 11.99 15.23 51.24
C GLU A 674 12.66 16.26 52.17
N GLY A 675 12.89 17.49 51.72
CA GLY A 675 13.18 18.60 52.64
C GLY A 675 14.15 19.67 52.12
N THR A 676 13.87 20.92 52.47
CA THR A 676 14.72 22.08 52.29
C THR A 676 15.79 22.13 53.41
N GLY A 677 16.91 21.42 53.21
CA GLY A 677 18.00 21.40 54.22
C GLY A 677 19.27 20.62 53.86
N MET A 678 19.41 20.12 52.63
CA MET A 678 20.55 19.29 52.21
C MET A 678 21.86 20.08 52.03
N PHE A 679 21.76 21.39 51.78
CA PHE A 679 22.91 22.25 51.52
C PHE A 679 22.90 23.47 52.43
N SER A 680 24.05 23.76 53.04
CA SER A 680 24.21 24.80 54.07
C SER A 680 24.04 26.24 53.55
N ASP A 681 24.14 26.45 52.24
CA ASP A 681 24.02 27.74 51.55
C ASP A 681 22.71 27.88 50.77
N VAL A 682 21.76 26.96 50.94
CA VAL A 682 20.41 27.05 50.36
C VAL A 682 19.43 27.49 51.45
N ASP A 683 19.09 28.78 51.44
CA ASP A 683 18.07 29.35 52.33
C ASP A 683 16.68 28.82 51.94
N SER A 684 16.02 28.11 52.86
CA SER A 684 14.73 27.46 52.63
C SER A 684 13.58 28.42 52.31
N THR A 685 13.77 29.72 52.53
CA THR A 685 12.78 30.76 52.20
C THR A 685 12.91 31.30 50.77
N LYS A 686 13.96 30.91 50.04
CA LYS A 686 14.19 31.36 48.66
C LYS A 686 13.40 30.53 47.67
N TRP A 687 13.00 31.18 46.57
CA TRP A 687 12.20 30.58 45.49
C TRP A 687 12.83 29.30 44.90
N TYR A 688 14.16 29.19 44.92
CA TYR A 688 14.88 28.05 44.36
C TYR A 688 14.99 26.84 45.31
N ALA A 689 14.65 27.00 46.59
CA ALA A 689 14.93 25.99 47.60
C ALA A 689 14.18 24.69 47.33
N GLU A 690 12.91 24.79 46.89
CA GLU A 690 12.09 23.62 46.54
C GLU A 690 12.65 22.89 45.32
N TYR A 691 13.00 23.62 44.26
CA TYR A 691 13.54 23.04 43.03
C TYR A 691 14.87 22.33 43.26
N ILE A 692 15.77 22.91 44.05
CA ILE A 692 17.02 22.28 44.46
C ILE A 692 16.72 21.02 45.30
N GLY A 693 15.77 21.08 46.22
CA GLY A 693 15.36 19.92 47.00
C GLY A 693 14.84 18.76 46.14
N LYS A 694 13.97 19.04 45.16
CA LYS A 694 13.43 18.04 44.22
C LYS A 694 14.53 17.43 43.35
N ALA A 695 15.39 18.27 42.76
CA ALA A 695 16.48 17.80 41.92
C ALA A 695 17.50 16.95 42.70
N ALA A 696 17.78 17.30 43.96
CA ALA A 696 18.67 16.53 44.82
C ALA A 696 18.05 15.19 45.25
N ALA A 697 16.75 15.17 45.56
CA ALA A 697 16.03 13.94 45.91
C ALA A 697 16.02 12.92 44.75
N LYS A 698 15.93 13.38 43.50
CA LYS A 698 16.09 12.55 42.29
C LYS A 698 17.54 12.19 41.96
N GLY A 699 18.53 12.64 42.74
CA GLY A 699 19.94 12.39 42.47
C GLY A 699 20.50 13.14 41.26
N LEU A 700 19.79 14.15 40.74
CA LEU A 700 20.22 14.91 39.55
C LEU A 700 21.38 15.85 39.88
N ILE A 701 21.33 16.47 41.06
CA ILE A 701 22.32 17.44 41.51
C ILE A 701 23.02 17.00 42.80
N GLU A 702 24.28 17.40 42.91
CA GLU A 702 25.10 17.21 44.10
C GLU A 702 25.76 18.54 44.49
N GLY A 703 26.04 18.68 45.77
CA GLY A 703 26.81 19.80 46.32
C GLY A 703 28.29 19.46 46.48
N ASN A 704 29.10 20.47 46.73
CA ASN A 704 30.50 20.31 47.08
C ASN A 704 30.71 20.76 48.53
N GLU A 705 31.31 19.90 49.36
CA GLU A 705 31.55 20.18 50.79
C GLU A 705 30.30 20.68 51.55
N GLY A 706 29.12 20.14 51.24
CA GLY A 706 27.85 20.52 51.86
C GLY A 706 27.27 21.87 51.39
N LYS A 707 27.76 22.41 50.27
CA LYS A 707 27.27 23.64 49.62
C LYS A 707 26.83 23.38 48.19
N PHE A 708 25.71 23.98 47.78
CA PHE A 708 25.18 23.88 46.42
C PHE A 708 25.70 24.99 45.49
N ARG A 709 25.99 26.18 46.03
CA ARG A 709 26.38 27.40 45.30
C ARG A 709 25.28 27.88 44.35
N PRO A 710 24.10 28.29 44.86
CA PRO A 710 22.93 28.58 44.02
C PRO A 710 23.13 29.77 43.05
N ASP A 711 23.93 30.76 43.44
CA ASP A 711 24.14 31.99 42.67
C ASP A 711 25.33 31.90 41.69
N ASP A 712 26.15 30.84 41.77
CA ASP A 712 27.22 30.60 40.81
C ASP A 712 26.63 30.26 39.42
N THR A 713 27.29 30.70 38.35
CA THR A 713 26.93 30.31 36.99
C THR A 713 27.25 28.84 36.75
N ILE A 714 26.36 28.12 36.07
CA ILE A 714 26.58 26.70 35.80
C ILE A 714 27.54 26.51 34.63
N THR A 715 28.49 25.58 34.80
CA THR A 715 29.46 25.24 33.74
C THR A 715 28.89 24.20 32.76
N ARG A 716 29.47 24.16 31.57
CA ARG A 716 29.09 23.20 30.52
C ARG A 716 29.27 21.73 30.97
N ASN A 717 30.29 21.43 31.76
CA ASN A 717 30.49 20.11 32.40
C ASN A 717 29.35 19.74 33.35
N GLU A 718 28.91 20.68 34.20
CA GLU A 718 27.84 20.44 35.17
C GLU A 718 26.49 20.23 34.46
N VAL A 719 26.21 20.98 33.39
CA VAL A 719 25.02 20.76 32.56
C VAL A 719 25.02 19.36 31.95
N ALA A 720 26.14 18.91 31.37
CA ALA A 720 26.24 17.57 30.80
C ALA A 720 25.99 16.47 31.86
N VAL A 721 26.55 16.62 33.07
CA VAL A 721 26.33 15.68 34.18
C VAL A 721 24.87 15.60 34.59
N ILE A 722 24.17 16.73 34.69
CA ILE A 722 22.76 16.74 35.07
C ILE A 722 21.91 16.08 33.97
N LEU A 723 22.14 16.41 32.70
CA LEU A 723 21.44 15.78 31.57
C LEU A 723 21.65 14.26 31.52
N HIS A 724 22.88 13.82 31.79
CA HIS A 724 23.19 12.40 31.87
C HIS A 724 22.45 11.71 33.02
N ARG A 725 22.30 12.37 34.17
CA ARG A 725 21.56 11.85 35.34
C ARG A 725 20.04 11.88 35.17
N MET A 726 19.50 12.76 34.31
CA MET A 726 18.07 12.77 33.99
C MET A 726 17.61 11.49 33.29
N GLN A 727 18.56 10.75 32.71
CA GLN A 727 18.35 9.42 32.13
C GLN A 727 18.54 8.38 33.24
N ASN A 728 17.45 7.96 33.87
CA ASN A 728 17.50 6.93 34.89
C ASN A 728 18.07 5.63 34.28
N GLU A 729 19.25 5.21 34.77
CA GLU A 729 20.00 4.01 34.36
C GLU A 729 20.85 4.09 33.06
N VAL A 730 21.77 5.05 32.96
CA VAL A 730 22.83 4.98 31.92
C VAL A 730 24.05 4.23 32.46
N ALA A 731 24.42 3.12 31.81
CA ALA A 731 25.69 2.44 32.03
C ALA A 731 26.86 3.38 31.65
N PRO A 732 28.01 3.35 32.36
CA PRO A 732 29.15 4.19 32.01
C PRO A 732 29.54 3.99 30.55
N THR A 733 29.55 5.08 29.79
CA THR A 733 29.97 5.06 28.41
C THR A 733 31.50 4.92 28.40
N ASN A 734 32.05 3.85 27.83
CA ASN A 734 33.50 3.74 27.59
C ASN A 734 33.97 4.66 26.43
N ALA A 735 33.23 5.76 26.18
CA ALA A 735 33.38 6.60 25.01
C ALA A 735 34.56 7.56 25.20
N THR A 736 35.50 7.52 24.26
CA THR A 736 36.67 8.39 24.29
C THR A 736 36.33 9.76 23.68
N LEU A 737 36.46 10.83 24.46
CA LEU A 737 36.30 12.20 23.95
C LEU A 737 37.33 12.52 22.86
N SER A 738 36.85 13.08 21.75
CA SER A 738 37.65 13.45 20.58
C SER A 738 38.04 14.93 20.52
N PHE A 739 37.70 15.74 21.52
CA PHE A 739 38.04 17.18 21.55
C PHE A 739 39.52 17.45 21.85
N GLU A 740 40.03 18.55 21.28
CA GLU A 740 41.41 19.01 21.49
C GLU A 740 41.67 19.44 22.94
N ASP A 741 40.66 20.00 23.61
CA ASP A 741 40.72 20.44 25.00
C ASP A 741 40.17 19.41 25.99
N LYS A 742 40.04 18.13 25.59
CA LYS A 742 39.49 17.07 26.46
C LYS A 742 40.20 16.91 27.81
N ALA A 743 41.48 17.30 27.90
CA ALA A 743 42.23 17.30 29.15
C ALA A 743 41.70 18.30 30.19
N THR A 744 40.86 19.26 29.78
CA THR A 744 40.18 20.23 30.66
C THR A 744 38.85 19.71 31.22
N VAL A 745 38.35 18.59 30.68
CA VAL A 745 37.17 17.88 31.19
C VAL A 745 37.61 17.02 32.37
N PRO A 746 37.13 17.28 33.60
CA PRO A 746 37.52 16.52 34.77
C PRO A 746 36.94 15.11 34.72
N ALA A 747 37.59 14.16 35.39
CA ALA A 747 37.22 12.74 35.35
C ALA A 747 35.74 12.50 35.74
N TRP A 748 35.20 13.26 36.70
CA TRP A 748 33.80 13.14 37.14
C TRP A 748 32.76 13.55 36.09
N ALA A 749 33.17 14.29 35.05
CA ALA A 749 32.29 14.74 33.97
C ALA A 749 32.49 13.96 32.67
N ASN A 750 33.49 13.07 32.58
CA ASN A 750 33.93 12.49 31.31
C ASN A 750 32.82 11.73 30.59
N ASP A 751 32.22 10.75 31.28
CA ASP A 751 31.15 9.90 30.74
C ASP A 751 29.92 10.72 30.35
N ALA A 752 29.58 11.73 31.16
CA ALA A 752 28.44 12.60 30.92
C ALA A 752 28.63 13.52 29.70
N VAL A 753 29.85 14.05 29.53
CA VAL A 753 30.19 14.84 28.34
C VAL A 753 30.18 13.96 27.10
N ALA A 754 30.70 12.73 27.20
CA ALA A 754 30.70 11.80 26.09
C ALA A 754 29.26 11.44 25.66
N TYR A 755 28.40 11.16 26.64
CA TYR A 755 26.97 10.93 26.42
C TYR A 755 26.28 12.13 25.74
N ALA A 756 26.44 13.33 26.29
CA ALA A 756 25.77 14.53 25.79
C ALA A 756 26.17 14.87 24.33
N VAL A 757 27.40 14.53 23.94
CA VAL A 757 27.91 14.72 22.59
C VAL A 757 27.44 13.60 21.65
N GLU A 758 27.48 12.35 22.10
CA GLU A 758 26.96 11.19 21.35
C GLU A 758 25.49 11.39 20.96
N LYS A 759 24.69 11.91 21.89
CA LYS A 759 23.26 12.19 21.66
C LYS A 759 22.98 13.53 20.99
N ALA A 760 24.02 14.25 20.53
CA ALA A 760 23.91 15.58 19.92
C ALA A 760 23.17 16.64 20.78
N LEU A 761 23.03 16.39 22.09
CA LEU A 761 22.45 17.34 23.03
C LEU A 761 23.35 18.56 23.15
N VAL A 762 24.67 18.34 23.19
CA VAL A 762 25.69 19.38 23.25
C VAL A 762 26.69 19.20 22.11
N ASN A 763 26.97 20.28 21.37
CA ASN A 763 27.95 20.28 20.28
C ASN A 763 29.28 20.94 20.70
N GLY A 764 30.36 20.62 19.99
CA GLY A 764 31.64 21.33 20.10
C GLY A 764 31.62 22.70 19.41
N TYR A 765 32.57 23.55 19.80
CA TYR A 765 32.85 24.82 19.14
C TYR A 765 33.84 24.64 17.97
N PRO A 766 33.93 25.60 17.04
CA PRO A 766 34.93 25.59 15.97
C PRO A 766 36.35 25.32 16.50
N GLY A 767 37.09 24.48 15.80
CA GLY A 767 38.40 23.99 16.24
C GLY A 767 38.35 22.73 17.11
N ASN A 768 37.21 22.03 17.16
CA ASN A 768 37.04 20.79 17.91
C ASN A 768 37.30 20.97 19.42
N ILE A 769 36.71 22.02 20.00
CA ILE A 769 36.87 22.45 21.40
C ILE A 769 35.54 22.29 22.14
N PHE A 770 35.55 21.72 23.35
CA PHE A 770 34.36 21.54 24.18
C PHE A 770 34.08 22.72 25.13
N LYS A 771 35.12 23.30 25.74
CA LYS A 771 35.04 24.37 26.76
C LYS A 771 34.25 23.98 28.01
N GLY A 772 34.63 22.87 28.63
CA GLY A 772 33.86 22.28 29.75
C GLY A 772 33.68 23.17 30.98
N GLN A 773 34.63 24.08 31.26
CA GLN A 773 34.58 24.97 32.43
C GLN A 773 33.86 26.30 32.16
N ASP A 774 33.50 26.59 30.90
CA ASP A 774 32.88 27.87 30.55
C ASP A 774 31.41 27.88 31.02
N PRO A 775 30.90 29.03 31.49
CA PRO A 775 29.48 29.19 31.82
C PRO A 775 28.59 29.01 30.59
N MET A 776 27.41 28.41 30.78
CA MET A 776 26.39 28.35 29.75
C MET A 776 25.40 29.52 29.84
N THR A 777 25.03 30.05 28.69
CA THR A 777 24.00 31.08 28.56
C THR A 777 22.58 30.50 28.65
N ARG A 778 21.60 31.35 28.98
CA ARG A 778 20.18 30.98 28.97
C ARG A 778 19.70 30.44 27.63
N ALA A 779 20.18 31.01 26.52
CA ALA A 779 19.85 30.54 25.18
C ALA A 779 20.45 29.16 24.89
N GLU A 780 21.71 28.91 25.26
CA GLU A 780 22.33 27.59 25.09
C GLU A 780 21.60 26.53 25.91
N VAL A 781 21.23 26.83 27.16
CA VAL A 781 20.45 25.92 27.99
C VAL A 781 19.07 25.63 27.40
N ALA A 782 18.38 26.65 26.87
CA ALA A 782 17.10 26.45 26.21
C ALA A 782 17.23 25.47 25.03
N VAL A 783 18.26 25.65 24.19
CA VAL A 783 18.50 24.74 23.05
C VAL A 783 18.80 23.32 23.50
N VAL A 784 19.64 23.15 24.52
CA VAL A 784 20.01 21.80 24.99
C VAL A 784 18.82 21.07 25.61
N LEU A 785 17.99 21.76 26.40
CA LEU A 785 16.79 21.16 26.98
C LEU A 785 15.71 20.90 25.92
N TYR A 786 15.57 21.78 24.94
CA TYR A 786 14.66 21.57 23.81
C TYR A 786 15.02 20.30 23.03
N ARG A 787 16.32 20.09 22.73
CA ARG A 787 16.81 18.85 22.11
C ARG A 787 16.60 17.62 23.00
N TYR A 788 16.80 17.77 24.31
CA TYR A 788 16.55 16.69 25.25
C TYR A 788 15.07 16.26 25.23
N ILE A 789 14.15 17.22 25.24
CA ILE A 789 12.70 16.97 25.15
C ILE A 789 12.36 16.27 23.84
N GLN A 790 12.88 16.74 22.70
CA GLN A 790 12.68 16.09 21.40
C GLN A 790 13.22 14.66 21.38
N MET A 791 14.42 14.43 21.91
CA MET A 791 15.02 13.10 22.00
C MET A 791 14.18 12.13 22.83
N MET A 792 13.49 12.62 23.85
CA MET A 792 12.68 11.82 24.77
C MET A 792 11.19 11.73 24.37
N GLY A 793 10.77 12.46 23.33
CA GLY A 793 9.36 12.55 22.94
C GLY A 793 8.45 13.25 23.96
N LEU A 794 8.97 14.21 24.73
CA LEU A 794 8.29 14.87 25.87
C LEU A 794 7.50 16.17 25.57
#